data_AF-A0AAW5WDC0-F1
#
_entry.id   AF-A0AAW5WDC0-F1
#
_cell.length_a   1.000
_cell.length_b   1.000
_cell.length_c   1.000
_cell.angle_alpha   90.00
_cell.angle_beta   90.00
_cell.angle_gamma   90.00
#
_symmetry.space_group_name_H-M   'P 1'
#
loop_
_entity.id
_entity.type
_entity.pdbx_description
1 polymer ?
#
loop_
_entity_poly.entity_id
_entity_poly.type
_entity_poly.pdbx_seq_one_letter_code
_entity_poly.pdbx_strand_id
1 'polypeptide(L)'
;MAKFSNSSGSLYLNLYVNQGSQSITDNTSTVNWRMTVSRTGAYYTHNHQGDSTLSLNLDGSNVHYSYPTWETSGEEYTLASGSSTISHNADGTKTLPISCTFNPNNGLHGTITVSASLSLTTIPRSSSVSVSAGVIGSSVTINISRQSSSFKHTVRYSWAGKSGTIASNVGTSTSWTIPLDFANDIPNSASGTGTVYVDTYSGSTKTGTQSTTFTASVPANVKPTFTGVSLSDLNGAAQNLIPNGNTFIQVISNIKVAFNGAVGSYGSSITGYYAEIVGKNQSTSSNGGSLGIMNYHGTIKIRASVSDSRGRWSDTKEVSVTVLEYFAPALSFSIARTGSTSSTLTTTRNAKIAPLTVSGSQKNSMTLTFKVARLGTTNFQVDTGPATGSWTSISNLVNSQANLAGNYLANQSWVVIGTVEDKFTRTEFMVNVPTESVVLSYDRSGVGVNKIRERGALDVKGDIYANDQPIQQHQLTRNNGISILTKESLDNVLKNGMYYSHSAPDRPRNQNGWLLVQVYDDAQYVVQTYWTATTETMLVRYRMDNRWGDWKEIATKDDLQRYTQGTPWQNLPLQNGWVNHPDYDKVQYSKTFDGVVYIRGTAYKGRTTKETVIGVLPVGFRPKQTMFVSALNNSYGIAVLGIYPSGNVVVKGNVDATWLNFDNVAFKI
;
A
#
# COMPACT_ATOMS: atom_id res chain seq x y z
N MET A 1 8.46 -47.62 91.39
CA MET A 1 8.09 -46.22 91.63
C MET A 1 9.01 -45.67 92.71
N ALA A 2 9.45 -44.41 92.60
CA ALA A 2 10.17 -43.77 93.70
C ALA A 2 9.24 -43.68 94.91
N LYS A 3 9.71 -44.06 96.09
CA LYS A 3 8.95 -44.02 97.34
C LYS A 3 9.46 -42.87 98.20
N PHE A 4 8.55 -42.00 98.62
CA PHE A 4 8.81 -40.92 99.56
C PHE A 4 7.89 -41.12 100.77
N SER A 5 8.43 -41.06 101.98
CA SER A 5 7.65 -41.33 103.18
C SER A 5 7.96 -40.35 104.29
N ASN A 6 6.96 -40.10 105.13
CA ASN A 6 7.11 -39.38 106.40
C ASN A 6 6.15 -40.00 107.42
N SER A 7 6.29 -39.68 108.70
CA SER A 7 5.50 -40.28 109.77
C SER A 7 5.03 -39.29 110.82
N SER A 8 3.99 -39.70 111.55
CA SER A 8 3.64 -39.16 112.86
C SER A 8 3.60 -40.35 113.81
N GLY A 9 4.59 -40.47 114.70
CA GLY A 9 4.72 -41.64 115.57
C GLY A 9 4.97 -42.93 114.77
N SER A 10 4.16 -43.96 115.02
CA SER A 10 4.28 -45.26 114.32
C SER A 10 3.57 -45.30 112.98
N LEU A 11 2.78 -44.30 112.60
CA LEU A 11 2.04 -44.23 111.33
C LEU A 11 2.83 -43.51 110.25
N TYR A 12 2.98 -44.13 109.07
CA TYR A 12 3.73 -43.64 107.94
C TYR A 12 2.80 -43.37 106.76
N LEU A 13 2.89 -42.16 106.19
CA LEU A 13 2.37 -41.85 104.87
C LEU A 13 3.45 -42.20 103.85
N ASN A 14 3.12 -43.05 102.89
CA ASN A 14 4.01 -43.43 101.79
C ASN A 14 3.42 -42.94 100.48
N LEU A 15 4.21 -42.20 99.72
CA LEU A 15 3.88 -41.76 98.38
C LEU A 15 4.81 -42.44 97.38
N TYR A 16 4.21 -43.18 96.46
CA TYR A 16 4.88 -43.77 95.31
C TYR A 16 4.61 -42.90 94.09
N VAL A 17 5.66 -42.45 93.40
CA VAL A 17 5.54 -41.68 92.15
C VAL A 17 6.49 -42.26 91.11
N ASN A 18 6.02 -42.37 89.87
CA ASN A 18 6.90 -42.61 88.73
C ASN A 18 6.38 -41.92 87.46
N GLN A 19 7.31 -41.58 86.58
CA GLN A 19 6.98 -41.19 85.22
C GLN A 19 6.39 -42.39 84.45
N GLY A 20 5.33 -42.14 83.69
CA GLY A 20 4.73 -43.00 82.69
C GLY A 20 5.18 -42.60 81.27
N SER A 21 4.23 -42.43 80.35
CA SER A 21 4.50 -42.02 78.96
C SER A 21 4.87 -40.54 78.81
N GLN A 22 5.52 -40.20 77.68
CA GLN A 22 5.83 -38.83 77.28
C GLN A 22 5.14 -38.48 75.95
N SER A 23 4.66 -37.24 75.82
CA SER A 23 4.26 -36.65 74.54
C SER A 23 5.33 -35.65 74.10
N ILE A 24 6.06 -35.97 73.02
CA ILE A 24 7.04 -35.04 72.44
C ILE A 24 6.31 -33.84 71.83
N THR A 25 5.19 -34.05 71.14
CA THR A 25 4.42 -32.98 70.51
C THR A 25 3.91 -31.97 71.54
N ASP A 26 3.30 -32.46 72.63
CA ASP A 26 2.67 -31.61 73.64
C ASP A 26 3.63 -31.16 74.74
N ASN A 27 4.86 -31.70 74.77
CA ASN A 27 5.87 -31.43 75.79
C ASN A 27 5.40 -31.77 77.22
N THR A 28 4.77 -32.94 77.38
CA THR A 28 4.21 -33.41 78.66
C THR A 28 4.66 -34.84 79.00
N SER A 29 4.60 -35.18 80.28
CA SER A 29 4.72 -36.56 80.78
C SER A 29 3.53 -36.92 81.64
N THR A 30 3.04 -38.15 81.54
CA THR A 30 2.11 -38.71 82.50
C THR A 30 2.89 -39.14 83.75
N VAL A 31 2.43 -38.78 84.93
CA VAL A 31 3.00 -39.18 86.22
C VAL A 31 1.98 -40.01 86.97
N ASN A 32 2.33 -41.27 87.23
CA ASN A 32 1.49 -42.17 88.02
C ASN A 32 1.87 -42.06 89.49
N TRP A 33 0.86 -42.07 90.35
CA TRP A 33 1.04 -41.94 91.79
C TRP A 33 0.15 -42.91 92.56
N ARG A 34 0.64 -43.33 93.73
CA ARG A 34 -0.10 -44.15 94.71
C ARG A 34 0.28 -43.71 96.11
N MET A 35 -0.72 -43.41 96.93
CA MET A 35 -0.55 -43.04 98.33
C MET A 35 -1.02 -44.19 99.21
N THR A 36 -0.19 -44.62 100.14
CA THR A 36 -0.50 -45.67 101.10
C THR A 36 -0.21 -45.20 102.51
N VAL A 37 -0.88 -45.80 103.49
CA VAL A 37 -0.55 -45.67 104.89
C VAL A 37 -0.04 -47.01 105.40
N SER A 38 1.01 -47.00 106.22
CA SER A 38 1.48 -48.17 106.95
C SER A 38 1.85 -47.81 108.37
N ARG A 39 2.16 -48.80 109.20
CA ARG A 39 2.61 -48.56 110.55
C ARG A 39 3.65 -49.55 111.04
N THR A 40 4.44 -49.13 112.02
CA THR A 40 5.33 -50.02 112.76
C THR A 40 4.65 -50.60 114.00
N GLY A 41 4.92 -51.87 114.31
CA GLY A 41 4.23 -52.64 115.36
C GLY A 41 2.92 -53.29 114.89
N ALA A 42 2.42 -54.30 115.61
CA ALA A 42 1.31 -55.18 115.19
C ALA A 42 -0.07 -54.88 115.84
N TYR A 43 -0.30 -53.67 116.35
CA TYR A 43 -1.64 -53.16 116.69
C TYR A 43 -2.53 -52.96 115.44
N TYR A 44 -3.83 -52.83 115.64
CA TYR A 44 -4.78 -52.43 114.63
C TYR A 44 -4.99 -50.91 114.69
N THR A 45 -4.96 -50.20 113.56
CA THR A 45 -5.18 -48.73 113.51
C THR A 45 -6.04 -48.39 112.32
N HIS A 46 -7.11 -47.64 112.53
CA HIS A 46 -8.10 -47.36 111.49
C HIS A 46 -8.78 -46.00 111.67
N ASN A 47 -9.44 -45.54 110.61
CA ASN A 47 -10.51 -44.55 110.67
C ASN A 47 -11.54 -44.88 109.57
N HIS A 48 -12.78 -45.19 109.97
CA HIS A 48 -13.88 -45.50 109.06
C HIS A 48 -14.95 -44.39 108.99
N GLN A 49 -14.71 -43.23 109.62
CA GLN A 49 -15.69 -42.14 109.67
C GLN A 49 -15.75 -41.32 108.36
N GLY A 50 -14.77 -41.48 107.47
CA GLY A 50 -14.72 -40.75 106.20
C GLY A 50 -14.42 -39.26 106.39
N ASP A 51 -13.70 -38.91 107.46
CA ASP A 51 -13.33 -37.54 107.84
C ASP A 51 -11.81 -37.32 107.90
N SER A 52 -11.01 -38.36 107.59
CA SER A 52 -9.59 -38.19 107.28
C SER A 52 -9.44 -37.33 106.03
N THR A 53 -8.37 -36.54 105.91
CA THR A 53 -8.13 -35.77 104.67
C THR A 53 -6.85 -36.24 104.00
N LEU A 54 -6.91 -36.57 102.72
CA LEU A 54 -5.75 -36.87 101.88
C LEU A 54 -5.68 -35.88 100.74
N SER A 55 -4.49 -35.31 100.53
CA SER A 55 -4.25 -34.31 99.49
C SER A 55 -2.91 -34.56 98.81
N LEU A 56 -2.89 -34.61 97.47
CA LEU A 56 -1.68 -34.66 96.66
C LEU A 56 -1.57 -33.40 95.80
N ASN A 57 -0.45 -32.72 95.92
CA ASN A 57 -0.02 -31.64 95.06
C ASN A 57 1.14 -32.11 94.19
N LEU A 58 0.98 -31.95 92.88
CA LEU A 58 2.02 -32.14 91.88
C LEU A 58 2.19 -30.82 91.14
N ASP A 59 3.41 -30.32 91.04
CA ASP A 59 3.73 -29.12 90.27
C ASP A 59 2.99 -27.85 90.73
N GLY A 60 2.73 -27.72 92.02
CA GLY A 60 1.99 -26.59 92.60
C GLY A 60 0.47 -26.71 92.48
N SER A 61 -0.05 -27.71 91.75
CA SER A 61 -1.49 -27.96 91.60
C SER A 61 -1.96 -29.13 92.45
N ASN A 62 -3.11 -28.99 93.10
CA ASN A 62 -3.76 -30.12 93.78
C ASN A 62 -4.35 -31.06 92.73
N VAL A 63 -3.81 -32.27 92.63
CA VAL A 63 -4.23 -33.28 91.64
C VAL A 63 -5.13 -34.36 92.24
N HIS A 64 -5.22 -34.44 93.56
CA HIS A 64 -6.10 -35.36 94.25
C HIS A 64 -6.43 -34.84 95.64
N TYR A 65 -7.71 -34.85 95.98
CA TYR A 65 -8.21 -34.56 97.31
C TYR A 65 -9.35 -35.53 97.64
N SER A 66 -9.28 -36.19 98.78
CA SER A 66 -10.30 -37.17 99.19
C SER A 66 -10.40 -37.30 100.69
N TYR A 67 -11.49 -37.93 101.14
CA TYR A 67 -11.71 -38.28 102.53
C TYR A 67 -11.67 -39.81 102.76
N PRO A 68 -10.49 -40.45 102.76
CA PRO A 68 -10.41 -41.91 102.74
C PRO A 68 -10.81 -42.51 104.09
N THR A 69 -11.56 -43.61 104.06
CA THR A 69 -11.56 -44.57 105.16
C THR A 69 -10.37 -45.51 105.01
N TRP A 70 -9.72 -45.90 106.10
CA TRP A 70 -8.50 -46.70 106.06
C TRP A 70 -8.32 -47.54 107.31
N GLU A 71 -7.55 -48.61 107.18
CA GLU A 71 -7.13 -49.47 108.29
C GLU A 71 -5.75 -50.05 107.99
N THR A 72 -4.96 -50.34 109.01
CA THR A 72 -3.70 -51.07 108.86
C THR A 72 -3.32 -51.77 110.17
N SER A 73 -2.85 -53.01 110.07
CA SER A 73 -2.25 -53.77 111.19
C SER A 73 -0.73 -53.89 111.10
N GLY A 74 -0.11 -53.20 110.15
CA GLY A 74 1.32 -53.30 109.81
C GLY A 74 1.57 -53.38 108.30
N GLU A 75 0.56 -53.76 107.52
CA GLU A 75 0.55 -53.74 106.06
C GLU A 75 0.43 -52.32 105.49
N GLU A 76 0.87 -52.14 104.24
CA GLU A 76 0.59 -50.92 103.49
C GLU A 76 -0.83 -50.95 102.91
N TYR A 77 -1.69 -50.09 103.45
CA TYR A 77 -3.04 -49.89 102.97
C TYR A 77 -3.09 -48.75 101.95
N THR A 78 -3.66 -49.01 100.77
CA THR A 78 -3.75 -47.98 99.72
C THR A 78 -4.88 -47.01 100.01
N LEU A 79 -4.54 -45.72 100.14
CA LEU A 79 -5.51 -44.65 100.34
C LEU A 79 -6.08 -44.15 99.01
N ALA A 80 -5.22 -43.98 98.00
CA ALA A 80 -5.62 -43.56 96.66
C ALA A 80 -4.50 -43.83 95.64
N SER A 81 -4.88 -43.95 94.36
CA SER A 81 -3.95 -43.99 93.23
C SER A 81 -4.56 -43.31 92.01
N GLY A 82 -3.70 -42.87 91.09
CA GLY A 82 -4.12 -42.20 89.87
C GLY A 82 -2.94 -41.80 89.01
N SER A 83 -3.23 -40.97 88.00
CA SER A 83 -2.23 -40.38 87.13
C SER A 83 -2.54 -38.92 86.85
N SER A 84 -1.51 -38.15 86.50
CA SER A 84 -1.64 -36.73 86.19
C SER A 84 -0.68 -36.36 85.06
N THR A 85 -1.13 -35.51 84.14
CA THR A 85 -0.29 -35.01 83.04
C THR A 85 0.47 -33.77 83.50
N ILE A 86 1.79 -33.82 83.40
CA ILE A 86 2.71 -32.77 83.85
C ILE A 86 3.40 -32.14 82.64
N SER A 87 3.35 -30.81 82.55
CA SER A 87 4.02 -30.05 81.49
C SER A 87 5.51 -29.84 81.81
N HIS A 88 6.36 -29.96 80.80
CA HIS A 88 7.79 -29.71 80.89
C HIS A 88 8.14 -28.25 80.55
N ASN A 89 9.34 -27.83 80.92
CA ASN A 89 9.91 -26.55 80.50
C ASN A 89 10.10 -26.51 78.97
N ALA A 90 10.33 -25.32 78.41
CA ALA A 90 10.52 -25.14 76.96
C ALA A 90 11.72 -25.93 76.39
N ASP A 91 12.73 -26.21 77.22
CA ASP A 91 13.88 -27.04 76.89
C ASP A 91 13.66 -28.55 77.10
N GLY A 92 12.45 -28.93 77.54
CA GLY A 92 12.04 -30.30 77.81
C GLY A 92 12.43 -30.83 79.18
N THR A 93 13.14 -30.07 80.01
CA THR A 93 13.47 -30.48 81.39
C THR A 93 12.26 -30.34 82.30
N LYS A 94 12.19 -31.15 83.37
CA LYS A 94 11.21 -30.97 84.44
C LYS A 94 11.71 -31.59 85.74
N THR A 95 11.83 -30.77 86.77
CA THR A 95 11.90 -31.23 88.16
C THR A 95 10.53 -31.02 88.77
N LEU A 96 9.81 -32.11 89.02
CA LEU A 96 8.46 -32.08 89.55
C LEU A 96 8.50 -31.91 91.07
N PRO A 97 8.06 -30.77 91.64
CA PRO A 97 7.84 -30.67 93.08
C PRO A 97 6.58 -31.46 93.46
N ILE A 98 6.67 -32.18 94.58
CA ILE A 98 5.66 -33.13 95.06
C ILE A 98 5.39 -32.83 96.54
N SER A 99 4.12 -32.67 96.91
CA SER A 99 3.70 -32.58 98.31
C SER A 99 2.45 -33.41 98.55
N CYS A 100 2.48 -34.31 99.52
CA CYS A 100 1.34 -35.11 99.92
C CYS A 100 1.08 -34.89 101.40
N THR A 101 -0.17 -34.61 101.77
CA THR A 101 -0.58 -34.40 103.16
C THR A 101 -1.73 -35.32 103.52
N PHE A 102 -1.59 -36.01 104.64
CA PHE A 102 -2.59 -36.91 105.19
C PHE A 102 -2.88 -36.55 106.64
N ASN A 103 -4.12 -36.18 106.93
CA ASN A 103 -4.63 -36.12 108.29
C ASN A 103 -5.40 -37.42 108.58
N PRO A 104 -4.85 -38.33 109.40
CA PRO A 104 -5.49 -39.62 109.71
C PRO A 104 -6.76 -39.48 110.55
N ASN A 105 -6.92 -38.35 111.25
CA ASN A 105 -8.04 -38.04 112.14
C ASN A 105 -8.48 -39.20 113.05
N ASN A 106 -7.51 -39.93 113.62
CA ASN A 106 -7.77 -41.13 114.42
C ASN A 106 -7.54 -40.91 115.93
N GLY A 107 -7.40 -39.64 116.36
CA GLY A 107 -7.15 -39.25 117.75
C GLY A 107 -5.73 -39.53 118.30
N LEU A 108 -4.85 -40.19 117.53
CA LEU A 108 -3.52 -40.61 117.99
C LEU A 108 -2.37 -40.01 117.18
N HIS A 109 -2.56 -39.84 115.87
CA HIS A 109 -1.51 -39.36 114.97
C HIS A 109 -1.85 -37.97 114.43
N GLY A 110 -0.83 -37.11 114.36
CA GLY A 110 -0.93 -35.79 113.74
C GLY A 110 -0.97 -35.87 112.21
N THR A 111 -1.12 -34.71 111.58
CA THR A 111 -1.03 -34.59 110.13
C THR A 111 0.38 -34.93 109.65
N ILE A 112 0.47 -35.80 108.65
CA ILE A 112 1.71 -36.25 108.04
C ILE A 112 1.85 -35.59 106.67
N THR A 113 2.97 -34.91 106.44
CA THR A 113 3.28 -34.29 105.15
C THR A 113 4.56 -34.88 104.58
N VAL A 114 4.48 -35.39 103.35
CA VAL A 114 5.62 -35.82 102.54
C VAL A 114 5.93 -34.71 101.54
N SER A 115 7.16 -34.21 101.51
CA SER A 115 7.64 -33.25 100.50
C SER A 115 8.85 -33.83 99.78
N ALA A 116 8.83 -33.81 98.45
CA ALA A 116 9.86 -34.38 97.62
C ALA A 116 9.93 -33.68 96.26
N SER A 117 10.95 -34.02 95.48
CA SER A 117 11.03 -33.65 94.06
C SER A 117 11.46 -34.84 93.23
N LEU A 118 10.88 -35.00 92.04
CA LEU A 118 11.24 -36.04 91.08
C LEU A 118 11.69 -35.40 89.77
N SER A 119 12.92 -35.65 89.35
CA SER A 119 13.37 -35.29 88.00
C SER A 119 12.73 -36.23 87.00
N LEU A 120 11.91 -35.68 86.09
CA LEU A 120 11.34 -36.43 84.98
C LEU A 120 12.36 -36.49 83.84
N THR A 121 12.28 -37.53 83.02
CA THR A 121 13.14 -37.70 81.84
C THR A 121 12.96 -36.50 80.90
N THR A 122 14.06 -35.85 80.52
CA THR A 122 14.03 -34.71 79.60
C THR A 122 13.41 -35.10 78.25
N ILE A 123 12.44 -34.34 77.76
CA ILE A 123 11.84 -34.52 76.43
C ILE A 123 12.74 -33.83 75.39
N PRO A 124 13.31 -34.54 74.41
CA PRO A 124 14.14 -33.89 73.39
C PRO A 124 13.35 -32.86 72.58
N ARG A 125 13.85 -31.63 72.50
CA ARG A 125 13.23 -30.50 71.81
C ARG A 125 14.06 -30.07 70.62
N SER A 126 13.44 -29.97 69.44
CA SER A 126 14.10 -29.49 68.23
C SER A 126 13.50 -28.16 67.78
N SER A 127 14.34 -27.27 67.27
CA SER A 127 13.90 -26.00 66.66
C SER A 127 13.61 -26.21 65.18
N SER A 128 12.60 -25.54 64.64
CA SER A 128 12.29 -25.60 63.20
C SER A 128 13.11 -24.60 62.40
N VAL A 129 13.21 -24.82 61.09
CA VAL A 129 14.00 -24.01 60.16
C VAL A 129 13.19 -23.61 58.94
N SER A 130 13.41 -22.40 58.46
CA SER A 130 12.87 -21.90 57.19
C SER A 130 13.90 -21.07 56.46
N VAL A 131 13.83 -21.06 55.13
CA VAL A 131 14.68 -20.28 54.24
C VAL A 131 13.88 -19.97 52.99
N SER A 132 13.99 -18.75 52.49
CA SER A 132 13.32 -18.35 51.24
C SER A 132 14.13 -18.81 50.02
N ALA A 133 13.51 -18.74 48.83
CA ALA A 133 14.24 -18.95 47.59
C ALA A 133 15.40 -17.95 47.46
N GLY A 134 16.53 -18.43 46.95
CA GLY A 134 17.77 -17.66 46.81
C GLY A 134 18.27 -17.59 45.38
N VAL A 135 19.26 -16.74 45.17
CA VAL A 135 20.05 -16.69 43.94
C VAL A 135 21.45 -17.22 44.25
N ILE A 136 21.96 -18.14 43.45
CA ILE A 136 23.32 -18.69 43.59
C ILE A 136 24.33 -17.53 43.54
N GLY A 137 25.34 -17.52 44.41
CA GLY A 137 26.29 -16.41 44.56
C GLY A 137 25.78 -15.23 45.38
N SER A 138 24.52 -15.24 45.82
CA SER A 138 23.92 -14.22 46.70
C SER A 138 23.68 -14.75 48.11
N SER A 139 23.53 -13.84 49.06
CA SER A 139 23.24 -14.15 50.46
C SER A 139 21.75 -14.46 50.67
N VAL A 140 21.45 -15.51 51.44
CA VAL A 140 20.11 -15.84 51.95
C VAL A 140 20.12 -15.88 53.47
N THR A 141 18.99 -15.52 54.08
CA THR A 141 18.80 -15.63 55.53
C THR A 141 18.10 -16.94 55.86
N ILE A 142 18.72 -17.73 56.73
CA ILE A 142 18.14 -18.95 57.30
C ILE A 142 17.58 -18.59 58.67
N ASN A 143 16.28 -18.77 58.84
CA ASN A 143 15.56 -18.47 60.08
C ASN A 143 15.31 -19.75 60.87
N ILE A 144 15.51 -19.67 62.18
CA ILE A 144 15.34 -20.76 63.13
C ILE A 144 14.29 -20.33 64.14
N SER A 145 13.16 -21.03 64.17
CA SER A 145 12.16 -20.87 65.24
C SER A 145 12.65 -21.63 66.46
N ARG A 146 13.48 -20.95 67.25
CA ARG A 146 14.19 -21.52 68.39
C ARG A 146 13.21 -21.95 69.49
N GLN A 147 13.24 -23.23 69.85
CA GLN A 147 12.30 -23.83 70.82
C GLN A 147 12.56 -23.42 72.28
N SER A 148 13.80 -23.09 72.64
CA SER A 148 14.19 -22.54 73.95
C SER A 148 15.31 -21.52 73.79
N SER A 149 15.31 -20.45 74.59
CA SER A 149 16.32 -19.38 74.51
C SER A 149 17.74 -19.86 74.82
N SER A 150 17.89 -20.96 75.57
CA SER A 150 19.17 -21.59 75.89
C SER A 150 19.75 -22.41 74.73
N PHE A 151 18.95 -22.75 73.71
CA PHE A 151 19.41 -23.60 72.61
C PHE A 151 20.31 -22.85 71.63
N LYS A 152 21.27 -23.62 71.12
CA LYS A 152 22.19 -23.22 70.04
C LYS A 152 22.13 -24.24 68.92
N HIS A 153 22.50 -23.81 67.71
CA HIS A 153 22.25 -24.60 66.51
C HIS A 153 23.47 -24.66 65.61
N THR A 154 23.63 -25.81 64.96
CA THR A 154 24.55 -25.99 63.83
C THR A 154 23.71 -26.11 62.56
N VAL A 155 23.95 -25.21 61.62
CA VAL A 155 23.24 -25.13 60.34
C VAL A 155 24.13 -25.76 59.27
N ARG A 156 23.61 -26.73 58.52
CA ARG A 156 24.32 -27.47 57.47
C ARG A 156 23.51 -27.48 56.18
N TYR A 157 24.13 -27.76 55.05
CA TYR A 157 23.44 -27.92 53.77
C TYR A 157 23.75 -29.26 53.11
N SER A 158 22.87 -29.66 52.18
CA SER A 158 23.13 -30.64 51.13
C SER A 158 22.63 -30.11 49.79
N TRP A 159 23.46 -30.23 48.75
CA TRP A 159 23.17 -29.78 47.39
C TRP A 159 23.90 -30.68 46.39
N ALA A 160 23.16 -31.43 45.55
CA ALA A 160 23.73 -32.26 44.48
C ALA A 160 24.96 -33.10 44.90
N GLY A 161 24.89 -33.76 46.06
CA GLY A 161 25.99 -34.57 46.61
C GLY A 161 27.05 -33.78 47.40
N LYS A 162 27.09 -32.45 47.31
CA LYS A 162 27.88 -31.58 48.19
C LYS A 162 27.16 -31.42 49.54
N SER A 163 27.93 -31.30 50.61
CA SER A 163 27.42 -30.96 51.94
C SER A 163 28.45 -30.17 52.74
N GLY A 164 28.00 -29.43 53.74
CA GLY A 164 28.89 -28.63 54.57
C GLY A 164 28.17 -27.94 55.71
N THR A 165 28.94 -27.36 56.63
CA THR A 165 28.42 -26.53 57.73
C THR A 165 28.40 -25.07 57.28
N ILE A 166 27.24 -24.44 57.40
CA ILE A 166 27.03 -23.01 57.13
C ILE A 166 27.51 -22.20 58.34
N ALA A 167 27.04 -22.56 59.53
CA ALA A 167 27.37 -21.86 60.78
C ALA A 167 27.12 -22.77 61.99
N SER A 168 27.84 -22.51 63.07
CA SER A 168 27.67 -23.16 64.38
C SER A 168 27.37 -22.12 65.46
N ASN A 169 26.84 -22.55 66.60
CA ASN A 169 26.47 -21.67 67.72
C ASN A 169 25.43 -20.58 67.35
N VAL A 170 24.57 -20.88 66.37
CA VAL A 170 23.52 -19.98 65.89
C VAL A 170 22.39 -19.89 66.92
N GLY A 171 21.77 -18.70 67.06
CA GLY A 171 20.62 -18.49 67.92
C GLY A 171 19.29 -18.64 67.17
N THR A 172 18.91 -17.60 66.43
CA THR A 172 17.60 -17.52 65.74
C THR A 172 17.73 -17.36 64.23
N SER A 173 18.88 -16.94 63.71
CA SER A 173 19.11 -16.85 62.27
C SER A 173 20.60 -16.80 61.94
N THR A 174 20.93 -17.14 60.69
CA THR A 174 22.26 -16.95 60.12
C THR A 174 22.16 -16.56 58.64
N SER A 175 23.17 -15.88 58.13
CA SER A 175 23.27 -15.52 56.71
C SER A 175 24.18 -16.50 55.98
N TRP A 176 23.80 -16.93 54.78
CA TRP A 176 24.58 -17.84 53.97
C TRP A 176 24.67 -17.36 52.52
N THR A 177 25.88 -17.13 52.03
CA THR A 177 26.12 -16.93 50.60
C THR A 177 26.14 -18.28 49.91
N ILE A 178 25.17 -18.54 49.04
CA ILE A 178 25.10 -19.79 48.27
C ILE A 178 26.32 -19.82 47.32
N PRO A 179 27.19 -20.84 47.38
CA PRO A 179 28.40 -20.89 46.56
C PRO A 179 28.11 -20.83 45.06
N LEU A 180 28.85 -20.00 44.32
CA LEU A 180 28.60 -19.77 42.89
C LEU A 180 28.85 -21.04 42.04
N ASP A 181 29.73 -21.93 42.48
CA ASP A 181 30.04 -23.20 41.82
C ASP A 181 28.87 -24.19 41.82
N PHE A 182 27.84 -23.99 42.65
CA PHE A 182 26.62 -24.80 42.64
C PHE A 182 25.88 -24.73 41.31
N ALA A 183 26.11 -23.67 40.52
CA ALA A 183 25.58 -23.58 39.17
C ALA A 183 26.07 -24.73 38.27
N ASN A 184 27.29 -25.24 38.48
CA ASN A 184 27.83 -26.37 37.71
C ASN A 184 27.02 -27.66 37.88
N ASP A 185 26.29 -27.80 38.98
CA ASP A 185 25.52 -29.02 39.30
C ASP A 185 24.12 -29.00 38.65
N ILE A 186 23.71 -27.87 38.08
CA ILE A 186 22.45 -27.70 37.34
C ILE A 186 22.70 -27.20 35.92
N PRO A 187 23.45 -27.94 35.07
CA PRO A 187 23.84 -27.48 33.74
C PRO A 187 22.67 -27.27 32.77
N ASN A 188 21.54 -27.94 33.00
CA ASN A 188 20.37 -27.95 32.11
C ASN A 188 19.12 -27.28 32.72
N SER A 189 19.27 -26.57 33.85
CA SER A 189 18.16 -25.89 34.53
C SER A 189 18.59 -24.54 35.07
N ALA A 190 17.68 -23.56 35.05
CA ALA A 190 17.91 -22.24 35.63
C ALA A 190 17.81 -22.22 37.17
N SER A 191 17.34 -23.31 37.79
CA SER A 191 17.23 -23.46 39.24
C SER A 191 17.41 -24.91 39.69
N GLY A 192 17.87 -25.07 40.93
CA GLY A 192 17.98 -26.35 41.62
C GLY A 192 17.41 -26.29 43.04
N THR A 193 17.31 -27.45 43.67
CA THR A 193 16.88 -27.58 45.07
C THR A 193 17.97 -28.22 45.91
N GLY A 194 18.03 -27.81 47.17
CA GLY A 194 18.87 -28.44 48.19
C GLY A 194 18.15 -28.45 49.53
N THR A 195 18.83 -28.95 50.55
CA THR A 195 18.27 -29.08 51.89
C THR A 195 19.16 -28.37 52.90
N VAL A 196 18.55 -27.54 53.76
CA VAL A 196 19.19 -27.00 54.95
C VAL A 196 18.79 -27.86 56.14
N TYR A 197 19.77 -28.23 56.95
CA TYR A 197 19.59 -28.96 58.20
C TYR A 197 19.95 -28.07 59.38
N VAL A 198 19.17 -28.17 60.46
CA VAL A 198 19.41 -27.50 61.73
C VAL A 198 19.48 -28.55 62.82
N ASP A 199 20.69 -28.75 63.34
CA ASP A 199 20.95 -29.56 64.52
C ASP A 199 20.75 -28.67 65.75
N THR A 200 19.78 -29.01 66.61
CA THR A 200 19.50 -28.25 67.85
C THR A 200 20.27 -28.84 69.02
N TYR A 201 20.88 -27.99 69.84
CA TYR A 201 21.65 -28.39 71.02
C TYR A 201 21.13 -27.71 72.29
N SER A 202 21.02 -28.49 73.36
CA SER A 202 20.89 -28.03 74.74
C SER A 202 22.25 -28.20 75.43
N GLY A 203 22.97 -27.11 75.66
CA GLY A 203 24.39 -27.18 76.02
C GLY A 203 25.19 -27.86 74.90
N SER A 204 25.92 -28.93 75.23
CA SER A 204 26.66 -29.76 74.26
C SER A 204 25.86 -30.93 73.69
N THR A 205 24.64 -31.17 74.20
CA THR A 205 23.86 -32.35 73.83
C THR A 205 22.93 -32.04 72.67
N LYS A 206 23.06 -32.78 71.56
CA LYS A 206 22.16 -32.67 70.41
C LYS A 206 20.78 -33.22 70.78
N THR A 207 19.75 -32.40 70.71
CA THR A 207 18.36 -32.76 71.05
C THR A 207 17.53 -33.15 69.83
N GLY A 208 18.00 -32.84 68.61
CA GLY A 208 17.44 -33.37 67.38
C GLY A 208 17.86 -32.58 66.13
N THR A 209 17.37 -33.01 64.97
CA THR A 209 17.64 -32.38 63.67
C THR A 209 16.33 -32.05 63.00
N GLN A 210 16.19 -30.85 62.46
CA GLN A 210 15.10 -30.49 61.55
C GLN A 210 15.68 -30.04 60.21
N SER A 211 14.88 -30.07 59.16
CA SER A 211 15.32 -29.67 57.82
C SER A 211 14.24 -28.93 57.06
N THR A 212 14.68 -28.13 56.08
CA THR A 212 13.81 -27.49 55.11
C THR A 212 14.47 -27.51 53.73
N THR A 213 13.67 -27.62 52.68
CA THR A 213 14.15 -27.52 51.30
C THR A 213 14.32 -26.04 50.93
N PHE A 214 15.39 -25.72 50.21
CA PHE A 214 15.58 -24.40 49.61
C PHE A 214 15.74 -24.53 48.10
N THR A 215 15.27 -23.51 47.38
CA THR A 215 15.43 -23.39 45.94
C THR A 215 16.42 -22.29 45.64
N ALA A 216 17.37 -22.55 44.73
CA ALA A 216 18.35 -21.56 44.30
C ALA A 216 18.35 -21.42 42.78
N SER A 217 18.18 -20.20 42.27
CA SER A 217 18.27 -19.89 40.84
C SER A 217 19.67 -19.44 40.46
N VAL A 218 20.16 -19.84 39.28
CA VAL A 218 21.40 -19.30 38.71
C VAL A 218 21.21 -17.79 38.43
N PRO A 219 22.17 -16.90 38.74
CA PRO A 219 22.08 -15.46 38.41
C PRO A 219 21.86 -15.18 36.93
N ALA A 220 21.09 -14.15 36.57
CA ALA A 220 20.82 -13.80 35.18
C ALA A 220 22.05 -13.35 34.37
N ASN A 221 23.13 -12.91 35.03
CA ASN A 221 24.40 -12.55 34.40
C ASN A 221 25.29 -13.76 34.08
N VAL A 222 24.96 -14.96 34.57
CA VAL A 222 25.61 -16.20 34.14
C VAL A 222 25.00 -16.63 32.81
N LYS A 223 25.57 -16.12 31.72
CA LYS A 223 25.15 -16.34 30.33
C LYS A 223 26.23 -17.08 29.55
N PRO A 224 25.89 -17.76 28.44
CA PRO A 224 26.89 -18.23 27.50
C PRO A 224 27.62 -17.04 26.83
N THR A 225 28.77 -17.31 26.23
CA THR A 225 29.54 -16.33 25.47
C THR A 225 30.06 -16.93 24.17
N PHE A 226 30.46 -16.08 23.24
CA PHE A 226 31.10 -16.44 21.98
C PHE A 226 32.05 -15.32 21.56
N THR A 227 33.09 -15.59 20.78
CA THR A 227 34.10 -14.57 20.41
C THR A 227 33.60 -13.63 19.31
N GLY A 228 32.81 -14.13 18.38
CA GLY A 228 32.20 -13.35 17.30
C GLY A 228 31.67 -14.25 16.18
N VAL A 229 31.38 -13.65 15.03
CA VAL A 229 31.02 -14.40 13.82
C VAL A 229 32.03 -14.15 12.70
N SER A 230 32.30 -15.19 11.92
CA SER A 230 32.96 -15.10 10.63
C SER A 230 31.92 -15.27 9.53
N LEU A 231 32.05 -14.46 8.50
CA LEU A 231 31.11 -14.42 7.39
C LEU A 231 31.81 -14.86 6.10
N SER A 232 31.08 -15.59 5.26
CA SER A 232 31.53 -15.98 3.93
C SER A 232 30.33 -16.04 2.99
N ASP A 233 30.56 -16.22 1.70
CA ASP A 233 29.50 -16.34 0.70
C ASP A 233 29.30 -17.82 0.31
N LEU A 234 28.05 -18.27 0.25
CA LEU A 234 27.69 -19.59 -0.28
C LEU A 234 27.74 -19.61 -1.81
N ASN A 235 27.64 -18.46 -2.46
CA ASN A 235 27.85 -18.35 -3.90
C ASN A 235 29.35 -18.34 -4.20
N GLY A 236 29.86 -19.48 -4.71
CA GLY A 236 31.29 -19.64 -5.01
C GLY A 236 31.85 -18.62 -6.01
N ALA A 237 31.06 -18.17 -6.99
CA ALA A 237 31.51 -17.17 -7.95
C ALA A 237 31.72 -15.80 -7.29
N ALA A 238 30.77 -15.38 -6.43
CA ALA A 238 30.90 -14.16 -5.65
C ALA A 238 32.03 -14.25 -4.62
N GLN A 239 32.16 -15.38 -3.92
CA GLN A 239 33.24 -15.65 -2.96
C GLN A 239 34.63 -15.55 -3.59
N ASN A 240 34.78 -16.08 -4.81
CA ASN A 240 36.04 -16.02 -5.55
C ASN A 240 36.33 -14.60 -6.08
N LEU A 241 35.29 -13.86 -6.47
CA LEU A 241 35.42 -12.49 -6.94
C LEU A 241 35.80 -11.52 -5.82
N ILE A 242 35.19 -11.71 -4.64
CA ILE A 242 35.36 -10.90 -3.45
C ILE A 242 35.66 -11.85 -2.27
N PRO A 243 36.95 -12.21 -2.04
CA PRO A 243 37.34 -13.12 -0.97
C PRO A 243 37.37 -12.44 0.41
N ASN A 244 36.43 -11.54 0.68
CA ASN A 244 36.30 -10.77 1.92
C ASN A 244 34.95 -11.10 2.57
N GLY A 245 34.95 -11.51 3.84
CA GLY A 245 33.73 -11.81 4.60
C GLY A 245 32.83 -10.61 4.91
N ASN A 246 33.27 -9.38 4.63
CA ASN A 246 32.53 -8.16 4.96
C ASN A 246 31.98 -7.41 3.73
N THR A 247 32.07 -8.01 2.53
CA THR A 247 31.53 -7.40 1.31
C THR A 247 30.83 -8.44 0.45
N PHE A 248 29.58 -8.16 0.11
CA PHE A 248 28.69 -9.05 -0.63
C PHE A 248 28.04 -8.31 -1.79
N ILE A 249 27.36 -9.02 -2.68
CA ILE A 249 26.78 -8.51 -3.92
C ILE A 249 25.26 -8.73 -3.87
N GLN A 250 24.50 -7.66 -4.06
CA GLN A 250 23.04 -7.71 -4.15
C GLN A 250 22.60 -8.79 -5.16
N VAL A 251 21.53 -9.52 -4.86
CA VAL A 251 20.91 -10.61 -5.65
C VAL A 251 21.81 -11.79 -6.05
N ILE A 252 23.13 -11.70 -5.87
CA ILE A 252 24.11 -12.74 -6.21
C ILE A 252 24.59 -13.48 -4.96
N SER A 253 24.96 -12.74 -3.92
CA SER A 253 25.54 -13.28 -2.69
C SER A 253 24.50 -13.91 -1.77
N ASN A 254 24.91 -14.93 -1.04
CA ASN A 254 24.16 -15.54 0.04
C ASN A 254 25.07 -15.76 1.25
N ILE A 255 24.92 -14.91 2.26
CA ILE A 255 25.82 -14.85 3.41
C ILE A 255 25.68 -16.11 4.29
N LYS A 256 26.80 -16.78 4.54
CA LYS A 256 26.99 -17.83 5.55
C LYS A 256 27.53 -17.23 6.83
N VAL A 257 26.97 -17.65 7.98
CA VAL A 257 27.40 -17.17 9.31
C VAL A 257 28.02 -18.31 10.11
N ALA A 258 29.30 -18.23 10.44
CA ALA A 258 29.99 -19.15 11.34
C ALA A 258 30.21 -18.50 12.71
N PHE A 259 29.77 -19.16 13.78
CA PHE A 259 29.91 -18.69 15.16
C PHE A 259 31.21 -19.22 15.76
N ASN A 260 32.03 -18.31 16.29
CA ASN A 260 33.36 -18.63 16.80
C ASN A 260 33.38 -18.64 18.32
N GLY A 261 34.09 -19.61 18.91
CA GLY A 261 34.37 -19.66 20.35
C GLY A 261 33.13 -19.69 21.25
N ALA A 262 32.01 -20.24 20.76
CA ALA A 262 30.78 -20.36 21.55
C ALA A 262 30.97 -21.35 22.69
N VAL A 263 30.79 -20.90 23.93
CA VAL A 263 30.95 -21.69 25.15
C VAL A 263 29.88 -21.33 26.17
N GLY A 264 29.36 -22.33 26.88
CA GLY A 264 28.44 -22.11 27.98
C GLY A 264 29.17 -21.63 29.25
N SER A 265 28.41 -21.36 30.31
CA SER A 265 28.92 -20.87 31.58
C SER A 265 28.50 -21.77 32.75
N TYR A 266 29.42 -22.04 33.67
CA TYR A 266 29.21 -22.96 34.80
C TYR A 266 28.58 -24.30 34.38
N GLY A 267 29.20 -25.02 33.45
CA GLY A 267 28.79 -26.37 33.03
C GLY A 267 27.63 -26.46 32.03
N SER A 268 26.93 -25.36 31.69
CA SER A 268 25.95 -25.40 30.59
C SER A 268 26.63 -25.65 29.24
N SER A 269 25.92 -26.27 28.30
CA SER A 269 26.35 -26.44 26.91
C SER A 269 25.62 -25.47 25.97
N ILE A 270 26.21 -25.16 24.82
CA ILE A 270 25.52 -24.37 23.78
C ILE A 270 24.49 -25.24 23.08
N THR A 271 23.25 -24.74 22.96
CA THR A 271 22.12 -25.46 22.37
C THR A 271 21.51 -24.75 21.17
N GLY A 272 21.82 -23.47 20.98
CA GLY A 272 21.25 -22.68 19.89
C GLY A 272 22.17 -21.56 19.42
N TYR A 273 21.99 -21.22 18.15
CA TYR A 273 22.65 -20.12 17.47
C TYR A 273 21.56 -19.24 16.88
N TYR A 274 21.80 -17.93 16.82
CA TYR A 274 20.91 -17.03 16.11
C TYR A 274 21.70 -15.89 15.51
N ALA A 275 21.52 -15.65 14.22
CA ALA A 275 22.03 -14.47 13.54
C ALA A 275 20.97 -13.90 12.61
N GLU A 276 20.93 -12.57 12.50
CA GLU A 276 19.99 -11.86 11.65
C GLU A 276 20.64 -10.69 10.92
N ILE A 277 20.06 -10.30 9.80
CA ILE A 277 20.29 -8.98 9.20
C ILE A 277 19.27 -8.02 9.83
N VAL A 278 19.76 -7.05 10.60
CA VAL A 278 18.92 -6.15 11.39
C VAL A 278 17.94 -5.40 10.49
N GLY A 279 16.64 -5.57 10.76
CA GLY A 279 15.56 -4.88 10.05
C GLY A 279 15.25 -5.40 8.63
N LYS A 280 15.76 -6.58 8.25
CA LYS A 280 15.56 -7.15 6.90
C LYS A 280 14.80 -8.48 6.87
N ASN A 281 14.31 -8.97 8.02
CA ASN A 281 13.58 -10.23 8.14
C ASN A 281 14.33 -11.43 7.54
N GLN A 282 15.65 -11.46 7.74
CA GLN A 282 16.55 -12.48 7.24
C GLN A 282 17.40 -12.98 8.41
N SER A 283 17.29 -14.26 8.72
CA SER A 283 17.94 -14.85 9.88
C SER A 283 18.28 -16.32 9.68
N THR A 284 19.23 -16.80 10.48
CA THR A 284 19.58 -18.21 10.61
C THR A 284 19.63 -18.61 12.09
N SER A 285 19.25 -19.84 12.38
CA SER A 285 19.34 -20.45 13.71
C SER A 285 20.38 -21.56 13.81
N SER A 286 21.28 -21.66 12.83
CA SER A 286 22.31 -22.70 12.75
C SER A 286 23.71 -22.13 12.57
N ASN A 287 24.69 -22.80 13.18
CA ASN A 287 26.11 -22.49 12.94
C ASN A 287 26.51 -22.93 11.52
N GLY A 288 26.98 -21.98 10.72
CA GLY A 288 27.22 -22.16 9.29
C GLY A 288 25.97 -22.01 8.43
N GLY A 289 24.86 -21.50 8.97
CA GLY A 289 23.62 -21.27 8.23
C GLY A 289 23.63 -20.02 7.36
N SER A 290 22.62 -19.94 6.49
CA SER A 290 22.45 -18.92 5.45
C SER A 290 21.51 -17.81 5.90
N LEU A 291 21.81 -16.55 5.56
CA LEU A 291 20.91 -15.40 5.74
C LEU A 291 19.99 -15.16 4.53
N GLY A 292 20.12 -15.95 3.46
CA GLY A 292 19.34 -15.82 2.23
C GLY A 292 19.84 -14.74 1.27
N ILE A 293 19.20 -14.65 0.10
CA ILE A 293 19.52 -13.68 -0.95
C ILE A 293 19.05 -12.28 -0.55
N MET A 294 19.84 -11.26 -0.85
CA MET A 294 19.56 -9.87 -0.48
C MET A 294 19.15 -9.06 -1.72
N ASN A 295 17.92 -8.53 -1.74
CA ASN A 295 17.46 -7.63 -2.82
C ASN A 295 17.55 -6.15 -2.42
N TYR A 296 18.68 -5.76 -1.83
CA TYR A 296 19.01 -4.40 -1.44
C TYR A 296 20.53 -4.24 -1.41
N HIS A 297 21.02 -3.01 -1.36
CA HIS A 297 22.44 -2.68 -1.27
C HIS A 297 22.72 -1.63 -0.18
N GLY A 298 24.00 -1.35 0.07
CA GLY A 298 24.49 -0.45 1.11
C GLY A 298 25.02 -1.19 2.33
N THR A 299 25.29 -0.44 3.40
CA THR A 299 25.78 -1.00 4.67
C THR A 299 24.64 -1.65 5.45
N ILE A 300 24.87 -2.88 5.92
CA ILE A 300 23.95 -3.61 6.81
C ILE A 300 24.69 -4.07 8.07
N LYS A 301 23.92 -4.40 9.10
CA LYS A 301 24.42 -4.98 10.34
C LYS A 301 23.91 -6.41 10.50
N ILE A 302 24.83 -7.33 10.74
CA ILE A 302 24.52 -8.70 11.12
C ILE A 302 24.67 -8.80 12.63
N ARG A 303 23.58 -9.15 13.32
CA ARG A 303 23.54 -9.29 14.78
C ARG A 303 23.43 -10.77 15.13
N ALA A 304 24.26 -11.22 16.06
CA ALA A 304 24.38 -12.62 16.43
C ALA A 304 24.37 -12.83 17.95
N SER A 305 23.84 -13.97 18.39
CA SER A 305 23.82 -14.45 19.78
C SER A 305 23.78 -15.98 19.84
N VAL A 306 24.16 -16.55 20.98
CA VAL A 306 24.09 -18.00 21.24
C VAL A 306 23.27 -18.29 22.48
N SER A 307 22.60 -19.44 22.51
CA SER A 307 21.82 -19.90 23.68
C SER A 307 22.43 -21.15 24.32
N ASP A 308 22.23 -21.30 25.62
CA ASP A 308 22.69 -22.47 26.38
C ASP A 308 21.59 -23.45 26.77
N SER A 309 21.98 -24.56 27.38
CA SER A 309 21.12 -25.63 27.90
C SER A 309 20.19 -25.20 29.04
N ARG A 310 20.30 -23.97 29.54
CA ARG A 310 19.36 -23.35 30.51
C ARG A 310 18.41 -22.37 29.84
N GLY A 311 18.44 -22.25 28.50
CA GLY A 311 17.62 -21.32 27.73
C GLY A 311 18.09 -19.87 27.81
N ARG A 312 19.35 -19.61 28.22
CA ARG A 312 19.89 -18.25 28.33
C ARG A 312 20.59 -17.83 27.07
N TRP A 313 20.40 -16.57 26.69
CA TRP A 313 21.10 -15.96 25.57
C TRP A 313 22.32 -15.17 26.01
N SER A 314 23.39 -15.25 25.22
CA SER A 314 24.54 -14.36 25.34
C SER A 314 24.13 -12.91 25.04
N ASP A 315 24.98 -11.96 25.43
CA ASP A 315 24.88 -10.63 24.86
C ASP A 315 25.13 -10.68 23.34
N THR A 316 24.53 -9.75 22.61
CA THR A 316 24.58 -9.75 21.14
C THR A 316 25.89 -9.15 20.63
N LYS A 317 26.42 -9.68 19.52
CA LYS A 317 27.53 -9.07 18.78
C LYS A 317 27.07 -8.66 17.39
N GLU A 318 27.52 -7.50 16.93
CA GLU A 318 27.19 -6.96 15.62
C GLU A 318 28.43 -6.88 14.72
N VAL A 319 28.27 -7.24 13.45
CA VAL A 319 29.27 -7.06 12.38
C VAL A 319 28.65 -6.19 11.29
N SER A 320 29.34 -5.13 10.90
CA SER A 320 28.92 -4.28 9.77
C SER A 320 29.49 -4.84 8.48
N VAL A 321 28.65 -4.98 7.46
CA VAL A 321 29.06 -5.46 6.13
C VAL A 321 28.47 -4.57 5.03
N THR A 322 29.13 -4.54 3.88
CA THR A 322 28.70 -3.76 2.72
C THR A 322 28.11 -4.70 1.67
N VAL A 323 26.91 -4.39 1.19
CA VAL A 323 26.30 -5.04 0.03
C VAL A 323 26.44 -4.11 -1.17
N LEU A 324 27.19 -4.52 -2.18
CA LEU A 324 27.38 -3.79 -3.44
C LEU A 324 26.14 -3.96 -4.32
N GLU A 325 25.72 -2.87 -4.96
CA GLU A 325 24.61 -2.90 -5.92
C GLU A 325 24.96 -3.78 -7.13
N TYR A 326 23.98 -4.56 -7.57
CA TYR A 326 24.08 -5.38 -8.78
C TYR A 326 22.90 -5.16 -9.70
N PHE A 327 23.18 -5.03 -10.99
CA PHE A 327 22.23 -5.05 -12.08
C PHE A 327 22.86 -5.78 -13.27
N ALA A 328 22.05 -6.47 -14.07
CA ALA A 328 22.52 -7.18 -15.25
C ALA A 328 23.14 -6.21 -16.28
N PRO A 329 24.13 -6.64 -17.08
CA PRO A 329 24.74 -5.81 -18.11
C PRO A 329 23.72 -5.17 -19.04
N ALA A 330 23.91 -3.89 -19.34
CA ALA A 330 23.07 -3.14 -20.26
C ALA A 330 23.87 -2.76 -21.50
N LEU A 331 23.30 -3.00 -22.69
CA LEU A 331 23.92 -2.70 -23.97
C LEU A 331 22.94 -2.01 -24.90
N SER A 332 23.42 -0.94 -25.52
CA SER A 332 22.86 -0.38 -26.74
C SER A 332 24.00 0.08 -27.64
N PHE A 333 23.79 0.00 -28.94
CA PHE A 333 24.71 0.57 -29.90
C PHE A 333 23.98 0.98 -31.18
N SER A 334 24.57 1.90 -31.90
CA SER A 334 24.16 2.26 -33.27
C SER A 334 25.32 2.05 -34.21
N ILE A 335 25.02 1.84 -35.49
CA ILE A 335 26.01 1.60 -36.52
C ILE A 335 25.79 2.58 -37.67
N ALA A 336 26.88 3.22 -38.10
CA ALA A 336 26.93 4.03 -39.31
C ALA A 336 27.88 3.38 -40.33
N ARG A 337 27.51 3.45 -41.62
CA ARG A 337 28.47 3.17 -42.70
C ARG A 337 29.42 4.35 -42.84
N THR A 338 30.72 4.09 -42.88
CA THR A 338 31.77 5.09 -42.97
C THR A 338 32.82 4.69 -44.00
N GLY A 339 33.73 5.61 -44.32
CA GLY A 339 34.72 5.45 -45.39
C GLY A 339 34.18 5.82 -46.78
N SER A 340 35.09 6.03 -47.74
CA SER A 340 34.77 6.47 -49.10
C SER A 340 33.93 5.46 -49.91
N THR A 341 33.96 4.19 -49.53
CA THR A 341 33.21 3.08 -50.15
C THR A 341 32.01 2.62 -49.33
N SER A 342 31.69 3.28 -48.21
CA SER A 342 30.62 2.89 -47.29
C SER A 342 30.69 1.42 -46.79
N SER A 343 31.90 0.83 -46.83
CA SER A 343 32.15 -0.57 -46.52
C SER A 343 32.72 -0.81 -45.11
N THR A 344 32.99 0.25 -44.36
CA THR A 344 33.31 0.19 -42.94
C THR A 344 32.05 0.42 -42.13
N LEU A 345 31.89 -0.35 -41.04
CA LEU A 345 30.84 -0.14 -40.06
C LEU A 345 31.45 0.43 -38.78
N THR A 346 31.11 1.69 -38.47
CA THR A 346 31.51 2.36 -37.23
C THR A 346 30.38 2.21 -36.20
N THR A 347 30.71 1.57 -35.08
CA THR A 347 29.77 1.31 -33.99
C THR A 347 29.92 2.38 -32.91
N THR A 348 28.83 3.04 -32.54
CA THR A 348 28.76 3.90 -31.34
C THR A 348 28.20 3.09 -30.19
N ARG A 349 29.04 2.78 -29.20
CA ARG A 349 28.77 1.81 -28.12
C ARG A 349 28.36 2.51 -26.83
N ASN A 350 27.26 2.06 -26.24
CA ASN A 350 26.83 2.41 -24.89
C ASN A 350 26.63 1.12 -24.08
N ALA A 351 27.55 0.83 -23.17
CA ALA A 351 27.56 -0.40 -22.39
C ALA A 351 27.72 -0.06 -20.90
N LYS A 352 27.09 -0.83 -20.02
CA LYS A 352 27.19 -0.65 -18.57
C LYS A 352 27.10 -1.99 -17.84
N ILE A 353 27.96 -2.22 -16.86
CA ILE A 353 27.89 -3.35 -15.92
C ILE A 353 27.82 -2.84 -14.48
N ALA A 354 27.37 -3.68 -13.55
CA ALA A 354 27.37 -3.37 -12.13
C ALA A 354 28.79 -3.04 -11.62
N PRO A 355 29.03 -1.86 -11.04
CA PRO A 355 30.33 -1.52 -10.50
C PRO A 355 30.56 -2.23 -9.15
N LEU A 356 31.36 -3.28 -9.14
CA LEU A 356 31.72 -4.03 -7.93
C LEU A 356 33.10 -3.58 -7.42
N THR A 357 33.17 -2.34 -6.94
CA THR A 357 34.43 -1.74 -6.47
C THR A 357 34.69 -2.08 -5.01
N VAL A 358 35.84 -2.69 -4.74
CA VAL A 358 36.32 -3.02 -3.39
C VAL A 358 37.67 -2.34 -3.18
N SER A 359 37.77 -1.50 -2.13
CA SER A 359 39.00 -0.73 -1.81
C SER A 359 39.56 0.05 -3.00
N GLY A 360 38.69 0.68 -3.80
CA GLY A 360 39.07 1.44 -4.99
C GLY A 360 39.38 0.61 -6.25
N SER A 361 39.41 -0.71 -6.15
CA SER A 361 39.63 -1.62 -7.29
C SER A 361 38.30 -2.20 -7.78
N GLN A 362 37.98 -1.98 -9.06
CA GLN A 362 36.87 -2.65 -9.73
C GLN A 362 37.16 -4.16 -9.79
N LYS A 363 36.23 -4.98 -9.30
CA LYS A 363 36.35 -6.45 -9.33
C LYS A 363 35.54 -7.09 -10.45
N ASN A 364 34.44 -6.46 -10.87
CA ASN A 364 33.70 -6.92 -12.04
C ASN A 364 34.52 -6.66 -13.33
N SER A 365 34.21 -7.36 -14.41
CA SER A 365 34.88 -7.16 -15.70
C SER A 365 33.84 -7.10 -16.80
N MET A 366 33.91 -6.10 -17.67
CA MET A 366 33.02 -5.97 -18.83
C MET A 366 33.70 -6.54 -20.06
N THR A 367 33.05 -7.44 -20.77
CA THR A 367 33.48 -7.90 -22.11
C THR A 367 32.39 -7.57 -23.10
N LEU A 368 32.73 -6.87 -24.19
CA LEU A 368 31.82 -6.57 -25.29
C LEU A 368 32.35 -7.22 -26.56
N THR A 369 31.54 -8.08 -27.17
CA THR A 369 31.87 -8.77 -28.43
C THR A 369 30.80 -8.50 -29.48
N PHE A 370 31.19 -8.57 -30.75
CA PHE A 370 30.26 -8.44 -31.87
C PHE A 370 30.33 -9.66 -32.78
N LYS A 371 29.20 -9.99 -33.43
CA LYS A 371 29.13 -10.93 -34.53
C LYS A 371 28.24 -10.38 -35.65
N VAL A 372 28.60 -10.64 -36.89
CA VAL A 372 27.97 -10.04 -38.08
C VAL A 372 27.58 -11.11 -39.08
N ALA A 373 26.38 -10.99 -39.66
CA ALA A 373 25.90 -11.81 -40.77
C ALA A 373 25.25 -10.92 -41.84
N ARG A 374 25.17 -11.41 -43.07
CA ARG A 374 24.35 -10.76 -44.11
C ARG A 374 22.87 -10.89 -43.73
N LEU A 375 22.07 -9.83 -43.97
CA LEU A 375 20.63 -9.88 -43.71
C LEU A 375 19.98 -11.03 -44.47
N GLY A 376 19.19 -11.84 -43.76
CA GLY A 376 18.54 -13.03 -44.31
C GLY A 376 19.39 -14.31 -44.22
N THR A 377 20.58 -14.27 -43.65
CA THR A 377 21.38 -15.48 -43.35
C THR A 377 21.56 -15.65 -41.84
N THR A 378 21.91 -16.87 -41.42
CA THR A 378 22.19 -17.22 -40.01
C THR A 378 23.68 -17.43 -39.74
N ASN A 379 24.54 -17.24 -40.74
CA ASN A 379 25.99 -17.46 -40.65
C ASN A 379 26.70 -16.25 -40.04
N PHE A 380 26.62 -16.09 -38.72
CA PHE A 380 27.28 -15.02 -37.98
C PHE A 380 28.79 -15.31 -37.82
N GLN A 381 29.60 -14.36 -38.27
CA GLN A 381 31.04 -14.36 -38.07
C GLN A 381 31.38 -13.46 -36.87
N VAL A 382 32.24 -13.95 -35.98
CA VAL A 382 32.73 -13.17 -34.83
C VAL A 382 33.59 -12.02 -35.35
N ASP A 383 33.33 -10.81 -34.87
CA ASP A 383 34.12 -9.63 -35.20
C ASP A 383 35.31 -9.50 -34.24
N THR A 384 36.50 -9.32 -34.83
CA THR A 384 37.77 -9.13 -34.10
C THR A 384 38.27 -7.69 -34.17
N GLY A 385 37.40 -6.74 -34.54
CA GLY A 385 37.73 -5.33 -34.67
C GLY A 385 37.78 -4.59 -33.33
N PRO A 386 38.25 -3.32 -33.35
CA PRO A 386 38.37 -2.49 -32.15
C PRO A 386 37.04 -2.16 -31.46
N ALA A 387 35.90 -2.46 -32.10
CA ALA A 387 34.59 -2.42 -31.47
C ALA A 387 34.43 -3.46 -30.35
N THR A 388 35.10 -4.60 -30.45
CA THR A 388 35.18 -5.63 -29.41
C THR A 388 36.23 -5.25 -28.35
N GLY A 389 36.05 -5.66 -27.08
CA GLY A 389 37.04 -5.43 -26.03
C GLY A 389 36.68 -6.01 -24.67
N SER A 390 37.66 -6.00 -23.76
CA SER A 390 37.49 -6.36 -22.34
C SER A 390 38.06 -5.27 -21.45
N TRP A 391 37.28 -4.86 -20.45
CA TRP A 391 37.63 -3.80 -19.51
C TRP A 391 37.51 -4.30 -18.08
N THR A 392 38.60 -4.14 -17.32
CA THR A 392 38.67 -4.55 -15.90
C THR A 392 38.68 -3.37 -14.93
N SER A 393 38.93 -2.16 -15.42
CA SER A 393 39.04 -0.93 -14.61
C SER A 393 37.85 0.03 -14.74
N ILE A 394 37.03 -0.12 -15.79
CA ILE A 394 35.84 0.71 -16.03
C ILE A 394 34.59 -0.16 -16.06
N SER A 395 33.44 0.42 -15.71
CA SER A 395 32.14 -0.26 -15.69
C SER A 395 31.14 0.28 -16.73
N ASN A 396 31.54 1.28 -17.52
CA ASN A 396 30.69 1.81 -18.58
C ASN A 396 31.49 2.30 -19.80
N LEU A 397 30.79 2.35 -20.93
CA LEU A 397 31.17 3.06 -22.15
C LEU A 397 30.02 3.99 -22.50
N VAL A 398 30.33 5.24 -22.80
CA VAL A 398 29.35 6.24 -23.21
C VAL A 398 29.79 6.84 -24.54
N ASN A 399 28.95 6.70 -25.56
CA ASN A 399 29.21 7.17 -26.93
C ASN A 399 30.60 6.76 -27.47
N SER A 400 31.08 5.58 -27.10
CA SER A 400 32.41 5.12 -27.48
C SER A 400 32.40 4.58 -28.91
N GLN A 401 33.05 5.29 -29.83
CA GLN A 401 33.11 4.91 -31.24
C GLN A 401 34.29 3.99 -31.54
N ALA A 402 34.03 2.93 -32.30
CA ALA A 402 35.06 2.05 -32.83
C ALA A 402 34.54 1.26 -34.04
N ASN A 403 35.44 0.84 -34.92
CA ASN A 403 35.08 0.12 -36.15
C ASN A 403 34.99 -1.39 -35.93
N LEU A 404 34.11 -2.04 -36.68
CA LEU A 404 34.15 -3.49 -36.90
C LEU A 404 35.29 -3.81 -37.90
N ALA A 405 35.85 -5.03 -37.84
CA ALA A 405 37.01 -5.43 -38.64
C ALA A 405 36.67 -5.88 -40.07
N GLY A 406 35.42 -6.30 -40.32
CA GLY A 406 35.03 -6.83 -41.63
C GLY A 406 34.96 -5.78 -42.75
N ASN A 407 34.98 -6.27 -43.99
CA ASN A 407 34.65 -5.46 -45.18
C ASN A 407 33.18 -5.70 -45.56
N TYR A 408 32.33 -4.70 -45.34
CA TYR A 408 30.87 -4.83 -45.40
C TYR A 408 30.31 -4.13 -46.64
N LEU A 409 30.26 -4.83 -47.78
CA LEU A 409 29.81 -4.27 -49.07
C LEU A 409 28.54 -3.41 -48.95
N ALA A 410 28.58 -2.21 -49.54
CA ALA A 410 27.52 -1.19 -49.44
C ALA A 410 26.19 -1.60 -50.10
N ASN A 411 26.25 -2.51 -51.08
CA ASN A 411 25.10 -3.10 -51.76
C ASN A 411 24.47 -4.30 -51.02
N GLN A 412 24.96 -4.62 -49.82
CA GLN A 412 24.41 -5.68 -48.96
C GLN A 412 23.97 -5.09 -47.63
N SER A 413 22.85 -5.57 -47.09
CA SER A 413 22.44 -5.29 -45.71
C SER A 413 23.01 -6.33 -44.74
N TRP A 414 23.27 -5.92 -43.51
CA TRP A 414 23.93 -6.73 -42.48
C TRP A 414 23.12 -6.73 -41.19
N VAL A 415 23.25 -7.80 -40.41
CA VAL A 415 22.75 -7.92 -39.04
C VAL A 415 23.97 -7.97 -38.12
N VAL A 416 24.01 -7.08 -37.16
CA VAL A 416 25.08 -7.04 -36.15
C VAL A 416 24.46 -7.32 -34.79
N ILE A 417 25.02 -8.31 -34.10
CA ILE A 417 24.67 -8.63 -32.71
C ILE A 417 25.87 -8.29 -31.84
N GLY A 418 25.65 -7.43 -30.85
CA GLY A 418 26.61 -7.17 -29.78
C GLY A 418 26.20 -7.92 -28.52
N THR A 419 27.17 -8.49 -27.80
CA THR A 419 26.97 -9.15 -26.51
C THR A 419 27.86 -8.48 -25.48
N VAL A 420 27.25 -7.92 -24.42
CA VAL A 420 27.99 -7.46 -23.24
C VAL A 420 27.85 -8.49 -22.14
N GLU A 421 28.96 -8.86 -21.50
CA GLU A 421 29.03 -9.86 -20.44
C GLU A 421 29.79 -9.29 -19.25
N ASP A 422 29.31 -9.61 -18.05
CA ASP A 422 30.05 -9.41 -16.81
C ASP A 422 30.42 -10.75 -16.16
N LYS A 423 30.93 -10.75 -14.91
CA LYS A 423 31.31 -11.99 -14.23
C LYS A 423 30.15 -12.95 -13.94
N PHE A 424 28.90 -12.53 -14.08
CA PHE A 424 27.72 -13.27 -13.65
C PHE A 424 26.68 -13.47 -14.76
N THR A 425 26.44 -12.47 -15.61
CA THR A 425 25.40 -12.51 -16.63
C THR A 425 25.83 -11.82 -17.93
N ARG A 426 25.00 -11.96 -18.98
CA ARG A 426 25.23 -11.34 -20.30
C ARG A 426 23.93 -10.85 -20.91
N THR A 427 24.05 -9.85 -21.78
CA THR A 427 22.94 -9.24 -22.53
C THR A 427 23.33 -9.07 -23.99
N GLU A 428 22.40 -9.36 -24.90
CA GLU A 428 22.59 -9.18 -26.34
C GLU A 428 21.73 -8.03 -26.86
N PHE A 429 22.24 -7.30 -27.85
CA PHE A 429 21.52 -6.26 -28.59
C PHE A 429 21.78 -6.41 -30.09
N MET A 430 20.76 -6.20 -30.91
CA MET A 430 20.81 -6.45 -32.36
C MET A 430 20.44 -5.20 -33.13
N VAL A 431 21.18 -4.92 -34.21
CA VAL A 431 20.92 -3.82 -35.14
C VAL A 431 20.98 -4.33 -36.58
N ASN A 432 20.01 -3.91 -37.38
CA ASN A 432 20.03 -4.10 -38.82
C ASN A 432 20.71 -2.89 -39.48
N VAL A 433 21.67 -3.16 -40.36
CA VAL A 433 22.38 -2.15 -41.14
C VAL A 433 21.90 -2.23 -42.59
N PRO A 434 21.13 -1.25 -43.10
CA PRO A 434 20.60 -1.28 -44.46
C PRO A 434 21.69 -1.06 -45.53
N THR A 435 21.31 -1.22 -46.80
CA THR A 435 22.14 -0.79 -47.94
C THR A 435 22.28 0.74 -47.96
N GLU A 436 23.25 1.24 -48.72
CA GLU A 436 23.37 2.68 -48.99
C GLU A 436 22.09 3.28 -49.61
N SER A 437 21.70 4.52 -49.25
CA SER A 437 20.61 5.23 -49.91
C SER A 437 21.08 5.81 -51.25
N VAL A 438 20.35 5.54 -52.34
CA VAL A 438 20.72 5.98 -53.70
C VAL A 438 20.54 7.50 -53.85
N VAL A 439 21.65 8.25 -53.90
CA VAL A 439 21.64 9.71 -54.09
C VAL A 439 21.32 10.07 -55.55
N LEU A 440 21.88 9.33 -56.51
CA LEU A 440 21.69 9.55 -57.94
C LEU A 440 21.63 8.20 -58.67
N SER A 441 20.68 8.04 -59.59
CA SER A 441 20.63 6.92 -60.55
C SER A 441 20.43 7.45 -61.97
N TYR A 442 20.95 6.75 -62.97
CA TYR A 442 20.71 7.09 -64.38
C TYR A 442 20.78 5.85 -65.26
N ASP A 443 20.03 5.88 -66.37
CA ASP A 443 20.15 4.91 -67.45
C ASP A 443 20.09 5.65 -68.80
N ARG A 444 20.15 4.91 -69.93
CA ARG A 444 20.13 5.48 -71.29
C ARG A 444 18.95 6.41 -71.61
N SER A 445 17.92 6.40 -70.77
CA SER A 445 16.65 7.07 -71.01
C SER A 445 16.27 8.08 -69.92
N GLY A 446 17.08 8.30 -68.87
CA GLY A 446 16.82 9.36 -67.89
C GLY A 446 17.61 9.28 -66.57
N VAL A 447 17.25 10.17 -65.63
CA VAL A 447 17.91 10.35 -64.32
C VAL A 447 16.89 10.21 -63.17
N GLY A 448 17.27 9.54 -62.09
CA GLY A 448 16.55 9.48 -60.82
C GLY A 448 17.33 10.13 -59.69
N VAL A 449 16.66 10.94 -58.86
CA VAL A 449 17.28 11.65 -57.72
C VAL A 449 16.62 11.17 -56.42
N ASN A 450 17.43 10.72 -55.46
CA ASN A 450 16.98 10.08 -54.20
C ASN A 450 16.15 8.78 -54.38
N LYS A 451 16.15 8.21 -55.59
CA LYS A 451 15.53 6.93 -55.94
C LYS A 451 16.19 6.33 -57.19
N ILE A 452 15.93 5.04 -57.43
CA ILE A 452 16.16 4.42 -58.73
C ILE A 452 15.15 5.01 -59.72
N ARG A 453 15.59 5.39 -60.92
CA ARG A 453 14.71 5.86 -61.99
C ARG A 453 13.81 4.72 -62.46
N GLU A 454 12.49 4.93 -62.38
CA GLU A 454 11.47 3.97 -62.80
C GLU A 454 10.61 4.49 -63.96
N ARG A 455 10.55 5.83 -64.16
CA ARG A 455 9.70 6.46 -65.19
C ARG A 455 10.19 7.84 -65.60
N GLY A 456 9.78 8.32 -66.77
CA GLY A 456 10.05 9.69 -67.23
C GLY A 456 11.53 10.01 -67.46
N ALA A 457 11.85 11.17 -68.02
CA ALA A 457 13.24 11.60 -68.21
C ALA A 457 13.92 12.01 -66.89
N LEU A 458 13.12 12.48 -65.93
CA LEU A 458 13.52 12.90 -64.59
C LEU A 458 12.54 12.31 -63.56
N ASP A 459 13.03 11.44 -62.66
CA ASP A 459 12.25 10.72 -61.65
C ASP A 459 12.75 11.06 -60.24
N VAL A 460 12.13 12.05 -59.59
CA VAL A 460 12.59 12.61 -58.31
C VAL A 460 11.73 12.10 -57.17
N LYS A 461 12.37 11.59 -56.11
CA LYS A 461 11.70 11.36 -54.82
C LYS A 461 11.87 12.60 -53.94
N GLY A 462 10.88 13.50 -53.97
CA GLY A 462 10.85 14.73 -53.18
C GLY A 462 10.40 15.95 -54.00
N ASP A 463 10.51 17.13 -53.40
CA ASP A 463 10.20 18.42 -54.04
C ASP A 463 11.19 18.75 -55.16
N ILE A 464 10.71 19.44 -56.20
CA ILE A 464 11.51 19.88 -57.34
C ILE A 464 11.57 21.41 -57.33
N TYR A 465 12.80 21.96 -57.25
CA TYR A 465 13.06 23.39 -57.28
C TYR A 465 13.68 23.80 -58.62
N ALA A 466 13.24 24.93 -59.17
CA ALA A 466 13.82 25.60 -60.32
C ALA A 466 14.03 27.09 -59.97
N ASN A 467 15.26 27.60 -60.12
CA ASN A 467 15.65 28.95 -59.68
C ASN A 467 15.25 29.25 -58.22
N ASP A 468 15.57 28.30 -57.32
CA ASP A 468 15.25 28.36 -55.89
C ASP A 468 13.75 28.43 -55.53
N GLN A 469 12.87 28.13 -56.49
CA GLN A 469 11.42 28.11 -56.29
C GLN A 469 10.83 26.73 -56.58
N PRO A 470 9.87 26.24 -55.77
CA PRO A 470 9.22 24.96 -56.02
C PRO A 470 8.37 25.03 -57.31
N ILE A 471 8.45 24.00 -58.14
CA ILE A 471 7.56 23.86 -59.30
C ILE A 471 6.15 23.55 -58.81
N GLN A 472 5.15 24.30 -59.31
CA GLN A 472 3.74 24.07 -59.00
C GLN A 472 3.27 22.71 -59.54
N GLN A 473 2.73 21.86 -58.66
CA GLN A 473 2.26 20.51 -58.99
C GLN A 473 0.74 20.41 -59.10
N HIS A 474 0.01 21.47 -58.74
CA HIS A 474 -1.45 21.48 -58.79
C HIS A 474 -1.98 21.63 -60.23
N GLN A 475 -2.93 20.77 -60.59
CA GLN A 475 -3.50 20.68 -61.94
C GLN A 475 -4.78 21.54 -62.05
N LEU A 476 -4.81 22.52 -62.98
CA LEU A 476 -6.00 23.37 -63.25
C LEU A 476 -6.91 22.81 -64.36
N THR A 477 -6.36 22.02 -65.28
CA THR A 477 -7.02 21.37 -66.42
C THR A 477 -6.48 19.95 -66.59
N ARG A 478 -7.13 19.08 -67.35
CA ARG A 478 -6.51 17.78 -67.71
C ARG A 478 -5.19 17.98 -68.45
N ASN A 479 -4.34 16.94 -68.46
CA ASN A 479 -3.02 16.98 -69.13
C ASN A 479 -3.06 17.33 -70.62
N ASN A 480 -4.19 17.12 -71.29
CA ASN A 480 -4.41 17.49 -72.70
C ASN A 480 -5.04 18.88 -72.88
N GLY A 481 -5.10 19.70 -71.83
CA GLY A 481 -5.55 21.10 -71.88
C GLY A 481 -7.07 21.32 -71.81
N ILE A 482 -7.88 20.26 -71.71
CA ILE A 482 -9.36 20.41 -71.60
C ILE A 482 -9.81 20.45 -70.13
N SER A 483 -11.01 21.00 -69.90
CA SER A 483 -11.63 21.06 -68.57
C SER A 483 -11.73 19.68 -67.90
N ILE A 484 -11.65 19.68 -66.56
CA ILE A 484 -11.81 18.50 -65.72
C ILE A 484 -13.29 18.10 -65.73
N LEU A 485 -13.63 16.92 -66.28
CA LEU A 485 -15.00 16.41 -66.22
C LEU A 485 -15.38 16.14 -64.76
N THR A 486 -16.53 16.67 -64.33
CA THR A 486 -17.13 16.38 -63.03
C THR A 486 -18.58 15.94 -63.20
N LYS A 487 -18.97 14.91 -62.44
CA LYS A 487 -20.35 14.41 -62.31
C LYS A 487 -20.85 14.47 -60.86
N GLU A 488 -19.99 14.90 -59.94
CA GLU A 488 -20.33 15.07 -58.53
C GLU A 488 -21.15 16.34 -58.31
N SER A 489 -21.76 16.45 -57.13
CA SER A 489 -22.36 17.69 -56.67
C SER A 489 -21.36 18.83 -56.84
N LEU A 490 -21.78 19.94 -57.45
CA LEU A 490 -21.00 21.16 -57.56
C LEU A 490 -20.58 21.66 -56.18
N ASP A 491 -21.37 21.42 -55.15
CA ASP A 491 -21.03 21.73 -53.75
C ASP A 491 -19.74 21.06 -53.25
N ASN A 492 -19.35 19.92 -53.86
CA ASN A 492 -18.16 19.16 -53.49
C ASN A 492 -16.94 19.50 -54.34
N VAL A 493 -17.11 20.29 -55.41
CA VAL A 493 -16.01 20.73 -56.27
C VAL A 493 -15.30 21.93 -55.60
N LEU A 494 -14.40 21.61 -54.68
CA LEU A 494 -13.71 22.56 -53.79
C LEU A 494 -12.22 22.72 -54.10
N LYS A 495 -11.77 22.27 -55.28
CA LYS A 495 -10.39 22.43 -55.75
C LYS A 495 -10.34 23.48 -56.85
N ASN A 496 -9.30 24.31 -56.82
CA ASN A 496 -9.10 25.34 -57.82
C ASN A 496 -8.94 24.68 -59.21
N GLY A 497 -9.68 25.13 -60.21
CA GLY A 497 -9.63 24.52 -61.54
C GLY A 497 -10.80 24.84 -62.46
N MET A 498 -10.68 24.38 -63.71
CA MET A 498 -11.70 24.52 -64.75
C MET A 498 -12.40 23.17 -64.97
N TYR A 499 -13.70 23.12 -64.73
CA TYR A 499 -14.49 21.90 -64.76
C TYR A 499 -15.57 21.96 -65.83
N TYR A 500 -15.92 20.79 -66.36
CA TYR A 500 -17.12 20.60 -67.15
C TYR A 500 -18.09 19.73 -66.35
N SER A 501 -19.22 20.31 -65.95
CA SER A 501 -20.26 19.65 -65.17
C SER A 501 -21.22 18.92 -66.11
N HIS A 502 -21.16 17.60 -66.09
CA HIS A 502 -22.00 16.73 -66.89
C HIS A 502 -22.88 15.85 -66.00
N SER A 503 -24.19 16.08 -66.02
CA SER A 503 -25.18 15.30 -65.26
C SER A 503 -24.96 15.29 -63.73
N ALA A 504 -24.36 16.35 -63.19
CA ALA A 504 -24.28 16.58 -61.74
C ALA A 504 -25.67 16.86 -61.13
N PRO A 505 -25.92 16.48 -59.87
CA PRO A 505 -27.26 16.50 -59.25
C PRO A 505 -27.81 17.91 -58.92
N ASP A 506 -26.93 18.87 -58.63
CA ASP A 506 -27.22 20.22 -58.13
C ASP A 506 -26.87 21.31 -59.17
N ARG A 507 -26.86 20.95 -60.44
CA ARG A 507 -26.57 21.89 -61.53
C ARG A 507 -27.58 23.03 -61.55
N PRO A 508 -27.14 24.30 -61.66
CA PRO A 508 -28.02 25.42 -61.91
C PRO A 508 -28.98 25.14 -63.05
N ARG A 509 -30.28 25.34 -62.79
CA ARG A 509 -31.37 25.12 -63.76
C ARG A 509 -31.41 23.69 -64.35
N ASN A 510 -30.78 22.72 -63.68
CA ASN A 510 -30.64 21.34 -64.14
C ASN A 510 -29.96 21.20 -65.53
N GLN A 511 -29.08 22.14 -65.90
CA GLN A 511 -28.38 22.15 -67.19
C GLN A 511 -26.90 21.78 -67.06
N ASN A 512 -26.33 21.14 -68.08
CA ASN A 512 -24.87 20.97 -68.16
C ASN A 512 -24.19 22.33 -68.33
N GLY A 513 -22.91 22.42 -67.99
CA GLY A 513 -22.22 23.69 -68.04
C GLY A 513 -20.77 23.65 -67.62
N TRP A 514 -20.09 24.77 -67.81
CA TRP A 514 -18.72 24.97 -67.38
C TRP A 514 -18.71 25.59 -66.00
N LEU A 515 -17.92 24.98 -65.10
CA LEU A 515 -17.74 25.44 -63.73
C LEU A 515 -16.29 25.91 -63.59
N LEU A 516 -16.12 27.20 -63.27
CA LEU A 516 -14.86 27.72 -62.78
C LEU A 516 -14.89 27.72 -61.25
N VAL A 517 -13.92 27.07 -60.62
CA VAL A 517 -13.77 27.04 -59.16
C VAL A 517 -12.52 27.80 -58.79
N GLN A 518 -12.68 28.82 -57.94
CA GLN A 518 -11.58 29.61 -57.41
C GLN A 518 -11.53 29.42 -55.89
N VAL A 519 -10.43 28.85 -55.40
CA VAL A 519 -10.17 28.64 -53.97
C VAL A 519 -9.14 29.67 -53.53
N TYR A 520 -9.50 30.53 -52.59
CA TYR A 520 -8.65 31.67 -52.20
C TYR A 520 -7.73 31.38 -51.02
N ASP A 521 -8.18 30.60 -50.05
CA ASP A 521 -7.41 30.21 -48.87
C ASP A 521 -7.46 28.69 -48.72
N ASP A 522 -8.63 28.19 -48.32
CA ASP A 522 -8.92 26.76 -48.23
C ASP A 522 -10.29 26.44 -48.83
N ALA A 523 -10.70 25.19 -48.70
CA ALA A 523 -11.99 24.72 -49.20
C ALA A 523 -13.20 25.49 -48.63
N GLN A 524 -13.06 26.26 -47.54
CA GLN A 524 -14.13 27.06 -46.92
C GLN A 524 -14.41 28.36 -47.68
N TYR A 525 -13.43 28.87 -48.44
CA TYR A 525 -13.50 30.14 -49.17
C TYR A 525 -13.38 29.91 -50.67
N VAL A 526 -14.54 29.65 -51.29
CA VAL A 526 -14.62 29.24 -52.70
C VAL A 526 -15.58 30.14 -53.46
N VAL A 527 -15.20 30.57 -54.65
CA VAL A 527 -16.13 31.17 -55.61
C VAL A 527 -16.35 30.19 -56.75
N GLN A 528 -17.62 29.99 -57.09
CA GLN A 528 -18.03 29.20 -58.23
C GLN A 528 -18.76 30.08 -59.24
N THR A 529 -18.26 30.06 -60.47
CA THR A 529 -18.96 30.63 -61.62
C THR A 529 -19.41 29.48 -62.50
N TYR A 530 -20.72 29.43 -62.77
CA TYR A 530 -21.33 28.40 -63.62
C TYR A 530 -21.90 29.04 -64.87
N TRP A 531 -21.52 28.49 -66.01
CA TRP A 531 -22.06 28.89 -67.31
C TRP A 531 -22.84 27.74 -67.90
N THR A 532 -24.17 27.89 -68.01
CA THR A 532 -25.04 26.86 -68.57
C THR A 532 -24.77 26.69 -70.07
N ALA A 533 -24.54 25.46 -70.53
CA ALA A 533 -24.17 25.17 -71.90
C ALA A 533 -25.28 25.37 -72.94
N THR A 534 -26.56 25.42 -72.52
CA THR A 534 -27.70 25.55 -73.45
C THR A 534 -28.27 26.97 -73.50
N THR A 535 -28.54 27.57 -72.35
CA THR A 535 -29.12 28.93 -72.29
C THR A 535 -28.08 30.03 -72.11
N GLU A 536 -26.79 29.68 -72.08
CA GLU A 536 -25.67 30.61 -71.91
C GLU A 536 -25.81 31.55 -70.70
N THR A 537 -26.57 31.13 -69.69
CA THR A 537 -26.78 31.86 -68.46
C THR A 537 -25.58 31.73 -67.55
N MET A 538 -25.10 32.87 -67.04
CA MET A 538 -24.05 32.93 -66.05
C MET A 538 -24.64 33.06 -64.65
N LEU A 539 -24.22 32.16 -63.76
CA LEU A 539 -24.56 32.19 -62.35
C LEU A 539 -23.29 32.21 -61.51
N VAL A 540 -23.34 32.92 -60.40
CA VAL A 540 -22.24 32.99 -59.43
C VAL A 540 -22.77 32.64 -58.05
N ARG A 541 -21.95 31.92 -57.29
CA ARG A 541 -22.14 31.75 -55.84
C ARG A 541 -20.80 31.70 -55.14
N TYR A 542 -20.84 31.85 -53.83
CA TYR A 542 -19.66 31.74 -52.97
C TYR A 542 -19.92 30.73 -51.85
N ARG A 543 -18.82 30.20 -51.32
CA ARG A 543 -18.73 29.46 -50.07
C ARG A 543 -17.92 30.30 -49.09
N MET A 544 -18.47 30.55 -47.91
CA MET A 544 -17.77 31.17 -46.78
C MET A 544 -18.16 30.39 -45.52
N ASP A 545 -17.21 30.14 -44.62
CA ASP A 545 -17.44 29.39 -43.37
C ASP A 545 -18.19 28.06 -43.59
N ASN A 546 -17.80 27.34 -44.63
CA ASN A 546 -18.41 26.08 -45.07
C ASN A 546 -19.86 26.14 -45.57
N ARG A 547 -20.43 27.34 -45.76
CA ARG A 547 -21.81 27.52 -46.21
C ARG A 547 -21.86 28.07 -47.63
N TRP A 548 -22.65 27.43 -48.49
CA TRP A 548 -22.93 27.94 -49.82
C TRP A 548 -23.99 29.05 -49.76
N GLY A 549 -23.72 30.15 -50.45
CA GLY A 549 -24.76 31.09 -50.83
C GLY A 549 -25.57 30.57 -52.01
N ASP A 550 -26.77 31.12 -52.19
CA ASP A 550 -27.62 30.81 -53.34
C ASP A 550 -26.95 31.24 -54.65
N TRP A 551 -27.27 30.51 -55.72
CA TRP A 551 -26.89 30.91 -57.07
C TRP A 551 -27.57 32.23 -57.45
N LYS A 552 -26.75 33.22 -57.78
CA LYS A 552 -27.21 34.51 -58.29
C LYS A 552 -26.97 34.56 -59.78
N GLU A 553 -28.04 34.76 -60.54
CA GLU A 553 -27.97 35.00 -61.97
C GLU A 553 -27.47 36.40 -62.25
N ILE A 554 -26.62 36.52 -63.27
CA ILE A 554 -26.10 37.78 -63.75
C ILE A 554 -27.00 38.24 -64.90
N ALA A 555 -27.80 39.29 -64.68
CA ALA A 555 -28.71 39.83 -65.69
C ALA A 555 -27.97 40.56 -66.82
N THR A 556 -28.50 40.43 -68.02
CA THR A 556 -27.98 41.12 -69.21
C THR A 556 -28.71 42.44 -69.45
N LYS A 557 -28.19 43.27 -70.36
CA LYS A 557 -28.83 44.52 -70.78
C LYS A 557 -30.24 44.30 -71.33
N ASP A 558 -30.45 43.20 -72.05
CA ASP A 558 -31.71 42.90 -72.74
C ASP A 558 -32.82 42.54 -71.73
N ASP A 559 -32.47 41.92 -70.60
CA ASP A 559 -33.41 41.58 -69.53
C ASP A 559 -34.09 42.82 -68.92
N LEU A 560 -33.36 43.93 -68.80
CA LEU A 560 -33.86 45.15 -68.16
C LEU A 560 -34.87 45.94 -69.02
N GLN A 561 -34.75 45.90 -70.34
CA GLN A 561 -35.64 46.66 -71.24
C GLN A 561 -37.07 46.13 -71.28
N ARG A 562 -37.28 44.84 -71.01
CA ARG A 562 -38.59 44.18 -71.10
C ARG A 562 -39.58 44.59 -69.98
N TYR A 563 -39.09 45.06 -68.83
CA TYR A 563 -39.91 45.22 -67.62
C TYR A 563 -40.53 46.62 -67.40
N THR A 564 -40.44 47.58 -68.33
CA THR A 564 -40.71 49.01 -68.04
C THR A 564 -41.73 49.77 -68.93
N GLN A 565 -42.50 49.14 -69.83
CA GLN A 565 -43.43 49.85 -70.76
C GLN A 565 -44.94 49.52 -70.56
N GLY A 566 -45.83 50.53 -70.68
CA GLY A 566 -47.30 50.43 -70.56
C GLY A 566 -48.06 50.08 -71.87
N THR A 567 -49.40 50.11 -71.87
CA THR A 567 -50.22 49.71 -73.04
C THR A 567 -50.43 50.84 -74.07
N PRO A 568 -50.55 50.55 -75.39
CA PRO A 568 -50.84 51.56 -76.41
C PRO A 568 -52.24 52.18 -76.27
N TRP A 569 -52.44 53.42 -76.72
CA TRP A 569 -53.75 54.11 -76.75
C TRP A 569 -54.72 53.50 -77.78
N GLN A 570 -55.99 53.37 -77.39
CA GLN A 570 -57.06 52.73 -78.19
C GLN A 570 -58.32 53.60 -78.21
N ASN A 571 -59.10 53.62 -79.30
CA ASN A 571 -60.32 54.44 -79.38
C ASN A 571 -61.46 53.85 -78.53
N LEU A 572 -62.16 54.69 -77.77
CA LEU A 572 -63.38 54.32 -77.04
C LEU A 572 -64.57 54.27 -78.02
N PRO A 573 -65.27 53.13 -78.15
CA PRO A 573 -66.48 53.07 -78.97
C PRO A 573 -67.60 53.91 -78.35
N LEU A 574 -67.98 54.98 -79.04
CA LEU A 574 -69.03 55.90 -78.60
C LEU A 574 -70.42 55.40 -79.02
N GLN A 575 -71.46 55.72 -78.23
CA GLN A 575 -72.83 55.22 -78.38
C GLN A 575 -73.88 56.33 -78.23
N ASN A 576 -75.16 56.03 -78.48
CA ASN A 576 -76.30 56.94 -78.28
C ASN A 576 -76.16 58.33 -78.95
N GLY A 577 -75.64 58.31 -80.18
CA GLY A 577 -75.44 59.51 -80.99
C GLY A 577 -74.14 60.26 -80.71
N TRP A 578 -73.38 59.86 -79.69
CA TRP A 578 -72.05 60.41 -79.44
C TRP A 578 -71.09 59.97 -80.53
N VAL A 579 -70.35 60.94 -81.06
CA VAL A 579 -69.29 60.74 -82.05
C VAL A 579 -68.07 61.58 -81.67
N ASN A 580 -66.88 61.22 -82.13
CA ASN A 580 -65.67 62.01 -81.88
C ASN A 580 -65.83 63.39 -82.51
N HIS A 581 -65.43 64.44 -81.80
CA HIS A 581 -65.47 65.80 -82.32
C HIS A 581 -64.47 65.92 -83.49
N PRO A 582 -64.86 66.48 -84.66
CA PRO A 582 -63.98 66.50 -85.83
C PRO A 582 -62.70 67.32 -85.63
N ASP A 583 -62.80 68.40 -84.84
CA ASP A 583 -61.68 69.33 -84.62
C ASP A 583 -60.76 68.95 -83.44
N TYR A 584 -61.01 67.82 -82.76
CA TYR A 584 -60.22 67.41 -81.58
C TYR A 584 -59.85 65.92 -81.64
N ASP A 585 -58.91 65.52 -80.77
CA ASP A 585 -58.50 64.13 -80.65
C ASP A 585 -59.68 63.21 -80.31
N LYS A 586 -59.65 62.01 -80.90
CA LYS A 586 -60.67 60.97 -80.67
C LYS A 586 -60.68 60.58 -79.21
N VAL A 587 -61.86 60.21 -78.72
CA VAL A 587 -61.98 59.66 -77.38
C VAL A 587 -61.24 58.33 -77.33
N GLN A 588 -60.20 58.24 -76.49
CA GLN A 588 -59.26 57.11 -76.41
C GLN A 588 -58.99 56.70 -74.97
N TYR A 589 -58.55 55.46 -74.74
CA TYR A 589 -58.12 54.95 -73.45
C TYR A 589 -56.77 54.19 -73.51
N SER A 590 -56.02 54.18 -72.40
CA SER A 590 -54.77 53.42 -72.19
C SER A 590 -54.57 53.12 -70.70
N LYS A 591 -53.68 52.18 -70.35
CA LYS A 591 -53.21 51.94 -68.98
C LYS A 591 -51.70 51.77 -68.85
N THR A 592 -51.17 52.23 -67.72
CA THR A 592 -49.77 52.05 -67.30
C THR A 592 -49.49 50.62 -66.80
N PHE A 593 -48.21 50.25 -66.63
CA PHE A 593 -47.83 48.91 -66.13
C PHE A 593 -48.37 48.63 -64.72
N ASP A 594 -48.61 49.68 -63.93
CA ASP A 594 -49.16 49.64 -62.57
C ASP A 594 -50.70 49.82 -62.51
N GLY A 595 -51.37 49.86 -63.67
CA GLY A 595 -52.83 49.73 -63.78
C GLY A 595 -53.66 51.00 -63.62
N VAL A 596 -53.13 52.19 -63.92
CA VAL A 596 -53.93 53.43 -63.99
C VAL A 596 -54.50 53.59 -65.40
N VAL A 597 -55.83 53.68 -65.52
CA VAL A 597 -56.54 53.90 -66.80
C VAL A 597 -56.75 55.40 -67.01
N TYR A 598 -56.42 55.86 -68.19
CA TYR A 598 -56.71 57.22 -68.66
C TYR A 598 -57.72 57.16 -69.79
N ILE A 599 -58.65 58.12 -69.84
CA ILE A 599 -59.46 58.43 -71.02
C ILE A 599 -59.09 59.84 -71.44
N ARG A 600 -59.02 60.10 -72.74
CA ARG A 600 -58.71 61.41 -73.31
C ARG A 600 -59.52 61.64 -74.58
N GLY A 601 -59.53 62.86 -75.11
CA GLY A 601 -60.20 63.23 -76.35
C GLY A 601 -61.58 63.85 -76.13
N THR A 602 -62.27 64.17 -77.22
CA THR A 602 -63.52 64.94 -77.18
C THR A 602 -64.62 64.30 -78.03
N ALA A 603 -65.86 64.29 -77.52
CA ALA A 603 -67.06 63.84 -78.23
C ALA A 603 -68.11 64.95 -78.39
N TYR A 604 -69.02 64.78 -79.35
CA TYR A 604 -70.17 65.67 -79.59
C TYR A 604 -71.40 64.93 -80.14
N LYS A 605 -72.50 65.66 -80.35
CA LYS A 605 -73.83 65.29 -80.89
C LYS A 605 -74.68 64.31 -80.09
N GLY A 606 -74.14 63.69 -79.05
CA GLY A 606 -74.86 62.63 -78.37
C GLY A 606 -75.98 63.10 -77.46
N ARG A 607 -76.82 62.14 -77.07
CA ARG A 607 -77.95 62.39 -76.18
C ARG A 607 -77.45 62.65 -74.75
N THR A 608 -77.90 63.76 -74.17
CA THR A 608 -77.46 64.28 -72.86
C THR A 608 -78.43 64.00 -71.72
N THR A 609 -79.48 63.21 -71.97
CA THR A 609 -80.39 62.78 -70.90
C THR A 609 -79.62 61.95 -69.88
N LYS A 610 -79.85 62.22 -68.58
CA LYS A 610 -79.19 61.51 -67.48
C LYS A 610 -79.30 59.97 -67.65
N GLU A 611 -78.23 59.27 -67.30
CA GLU A 611 -77.99 57.82 -67.49
C GLU A 611 -77.73 57.33 -68.91
N THR A 612 -77.71 58.21 -69.92
CA THR A 612 -77.38 57.78 -71.29
C THR A 612 -75.92 57.33 -71.38
N VAL A 613 -75.67 56.16 -71.98
CA VAL A 613 -74.31 55.63 -72.21
C VAL A 613 -73.61 56.41 -73.32
N ILE A 614 -72.45 56.98 -73.03
CA ILE A 614 -71.59 57.68 -73.98
C ILE A 614 -70.66 56.70 -74.69
N GLY A 615 -70.14 55.69 -73.97
CA GLY A 615 -69.28 54.64 -74.51
C GLY A 615 -69.05 53.53 -73.49
N VAL A 616 -68.40 52.43 -73.91
CA VAL A 616 -68.16 51.26 -73.04
C VAL A 616 -66.69 50.84 -73.08
N LEU A 617 -66.05 50.79 -71.92
CA LEU A 617 -64.67 50.32 -71.75
C LEU A 617 -64.58 48.78 -71.82
N PRO A 618 -63.56 48.21 -72.47
CA PRO A 618 -63.38 46.76 -72.53
C PRO A 618 -62.87 46.16 -71.22
N VAL A 619 -63.04 44.84 -71.08
CA VAL A 619 -62.51 44.07 -69.95
C VAL A 619 -60.99 44.29 -69.86
N GLY A 620 -60.50 44.59 -68.65
CA GLY A 620 -59.10 44.99 -68.42
C GLY A 620 -58.85 46.49 -68.37
N PHE A 621 -59.88 47.32 -68.59
CA PHE A 621 -59.89 48.78 -68.44
C PHE A 621 -61.09 49.30 -67.61
N ARG A 622 -61.95 48.41 -67.08
CA ARG A 622 -63.15 48.76 -66.31
C ARG A 622 -62.80 48.99 -64.84
N PRO A 623 -63.41 49.99 -64.17
CA PRO A 623 -63.20 50.18 -62.73
C PRO A 623 -63.83 49.03 -61.94
N LYS A 624 -63.27 48.70 -60.77
CA LYS A 624 -63.86 47.69 -59.88
C LYS A 624 -65.15 48.16 -59.19
N GLN A 625 -65.34 49.47 -59.06
CA GLN A 625 -66.50 50.10 -58.43
C GLN A 625 -67.04 51.23 -59.30
N THR A 626 -68.28 51.65 -59.05
CA THR A 626 -68.86 52.82 -59.72
C THR A 626 -68.08 54.08 -59.37
N MET A 627 -67.57 54.76 -60.39
CA MET A 627 -66.82 56.01 -60.27
C MET A 627 -67.67 57.15 -60.82
N PHE A 628 -67.57 58.33 -60.22
CA PHE A 628 -68.07 59.58 -60.78
C PHE A 628 -66.87 60.47 -61.07
N VAL A 629 -66.70 60.85 -62.32
CA VAL A 629 -65.52 61.56 -62.80
C VAL A 629 -65.93 62.87 -63.46
N SER A 630 -65.03 63.85 -63.39
CA SER A 630 -65.22 65.15 -64.01
C SER A 630 -64.71 65.13 -65.46
N ALA A 631 -65.60 65.47 -66.37
CA ALA A 631 -65.31 65.84 -67.75
C ALA A 631 -65.54 67.37 -67.91
N LEU A 632 -65.21 67.91 -69.08
CA LEU A 632 -65.48 69.31 -69.39
C LEU A 632 -66.56 69.44 -70.45
N ASN A 633 -67.46 70.39 -70.24
CA ASN A 633 -68.56 70.75 -71.15
C ASN A 633 -68.12 71.92 -72.08
N ASN A 634 -68.93 72.29 -73.07
CA ASN A 634 -68.62 73.30 -74.10
C ASN A 634 -68.34 74.71 -73.57
N SER A 635 -68.77 75.02 -72.35
CA SER A 635 -68.45 76.29 -71.68
C SER A 635 -67.24 76.15 -70.74
N TYR A 636 -66.48 75.06 -70.85
CA TYR A 636 -65.39 74.67 -69.95
C TYR A 636 -65.83 74.44 -68.50
N GLY A 637 -67.14 74.29 -68.25
CA GLY A 637 -67.69 73.91 -66.97
C GLY A 637 -67.54 72.41 -66.71
N ILE A 638 -67.61 72.00 -65.44
CA ILE A 638 -67.51 70.58 -65.08
C ILE A 638 -68.79 69.85 -65.51
N ALA A 639 -68.62 68.86 -66.38
CA ALA A 639 -69.58 67.81 -66.65
C ALA A 639 -69.31 66.61 -65.73
N VAL A 640 -70.34 65.98 -65.20
CA VAL A 640 -70.18 64.78 -64.36
C VAL A 640 -70.56 63.56 -65.18
N LEU A 641 -69.66 62.57 -65.21
CA LEU A 641 -69.86 61.28 -65.84
C LEU A 641 -69.84 60.16 -64.79
N GLY A 642 -70.66 59.14 -64.98
CA GLY A 642 -70.54 57.88 -64.22
C GLY A 642 -69.74 56.86 -65.02
N ILE A 643 -68.76 56.19 -64.43
CA ILE A 643 -68.09 55.02 -65.03
C ILE A 643 -68.39 53.81 -64.16
N TYR A 644 -69.12 52.86 -64.71
CA TYR A 644 -69.60 51.71 -63.96
C TYR A 644 -68.69 50.49 -64.13
N PRO A 645 -68.73 49.51 -63.20
CA PRO A 645 -67.96 48.27 -63.34
C PRO A 645 -68.29 47.45 -64.60
N SER A 646 -69.46 47.70 -65.20
CA SER A 646 -69.82 47.16 -66.51
C SER A 646 -68.96 47.72 -67.66
N GLY A 647 -68.24 48.82 -67.42
CA GLY A 647 -67.48 49.59 -68.41
C GLY A 647 -68.26 50.76 -68.97
N ASN A 648 -69.56 50.91 -68.66
CA ASN A 648 -70.39 51.97 -69.20
C ASN A 648 -69.95 53.33 -68.65
N VAL A 649 -69.62 54.25 -69.55
CA VAL A 649 -69.42 55.67 -69.28
C VAL A 649 -70.75 56.37 -69.57
N VAL A 650 -71.38 57.00 -68.58
CA VAL A 650 -72.76 57.51 -68.66
C VAL A 650 -72.86 58.98 -68.29
N VAL A 651 -73.85 59.67 -68.86
CA VAL A 651 -74.18 61.07 -68.55
C VAL A 651 -74.78 61.19 -67.15
N LYS A 652 -74.27 62.11 -66.31
CA LYS A 652 -74.86 62.40 -64.99
C LYS A 652 -75.38 63.82 -64.84
N GLY A 653 -74.56 64.82 -65.11
CA GLY A 653 -74.95 66.22 -64.90
C GLY A 653 -74.10 67.18 -65.72
N ASN A 654 -74.74 68.26 -66.18
CA ASN A 654 -74.10 69.36 -66.91
C ASN A 654 -73.33 68.93 -68.19
N VAL A 655 -73.73 67.81 -68.79
CA VAL A 655 -73.21 67.34 -70.08
C VAL A 655 -73.97 68.03 -71.20
N ASP A 656 -73.25 68.58 -72.17
CA ASP A 656 -73.83 69.16 -73.38
C ASP A 656 -73.46 68.36 -74.64
N ALA A 657 -74.30 68.46 -75.66
CA ALA A 657 -74.12 67.73 -76.92
C ALA A 657 -73.19 68.45 -77.91
N THR A 658 -72.72 69.66 -77.60
CA THR A 658 -71.87 70.44 -78.51
C THR A 658 -70.41 70.05 -78.36
N TRP A 659 -69.93 69.84 -77.14
CA TRP A 659 -68.55 69.49 -76.86
C TRP A 659 -68.41 68.88 -75.46
N LEU A 660 -67.91 67.65 -75.38
CA LEU A 660 -67.64 66.94 -74.12
C LEU A 660 -66.22 66.37 -74.16
N ASN A 661 -65.33 66.85 -73.30
CA ASN A 661 -63.92 66.45 -73.26
C ASN A 661 -63.59 65.56 -72.05
N PHE A 662 -62.75 64.56 -72.31
CA PHE A 662 -62.41 63.48 -71.38
C PHE A 662 -60.99 63.59 -70.82
N ASP A 663 -60.19 64.60 -71.16
CA ASP A 663 -58.75 64.64 -70.84
C ASP A 663 -58.44 64.60 -69.33
N ASN A 664 -59.41 64.98 -68.49
CA ASN A 664 -59.30 64.91 -67.03
C ASN A 664 -59.82 63.58 -66.43
N VAL A 665 -60.10 62.57 -67.25
CA VAL A 665 -60.65 61.30 -66.79
C VAL A 665 -59.52 60.29 -66.60
N ALA A 666 -59.18 60.01 -65.34
CA ALA A 666 -58.28 58.92 -64.97
C ALA A 666 -58.79 58.19 -63.72
N PHE A 667 -58.58 56.88 -63.66
CA PHE A 667 -58.95 56.06 -62.50
C PHE A 667 -58.12 54.76 -62.46
N LYS A 668 -57.98 54.18 -61.27
CA LYS A 668 -57.24 52.93 -61.05
C LYS A 668 -58.18 51.72 -61.14
N ILE A 669 -57.68 50.61 -61.71
CA ILE A 669 -58.44 49.34 -61.86
C ILE A 669 -57.90 48.19 -61.01
#